data_AF-A0A8T4L4Z1-F1
#
_entry.id   AF-A0A8T4L4Z1-F1
#
_cell.length_a   1.000
_cell.length_b   1.000
_cell.length_c   1.000
_cell.angle_alpha   90.00
_cell.angle_beta   90.00
_cell.angle_gamma   90.00
#
_symmetry.space_group_name_H-M   'P 1'
#
loop_
_entity.id
_entity.type
_entity.pdbx_description
1 polymer ?
#
loop_
_entity_poly.entity_id
_entity_poly.type
_entity_poly.pdbx_seq_one_letter_code
_entity_poly.pdbx_strand_id
1 'polypeptide(L)'
;MKLKILALLSLAVFLNGCVMISSEQKLECARLATIPESSISECASPKECSKKLNESFRLEGFGESTLDEELGEWKNSIAMNWLYYNKARKTLKEIQNSCNSGKVEELPQKTNALEFYLSQSMEFLDSANKHGFASISLQESRLRIEGIEQIREEELFDDFIELNEILNQDRKAESKFLKKHFEANAEMLQTIQETGFNLEFETEVSERDLFNQALPEVLKNIRPSSVMVVLGKKAASAISEYLNQGEKVQNAVQELGRISAARISRVIENYTGLENSSASEFYLLFKKIQEKDARLAKENSERAENTREILKGTWEKIKEIEEGQHEGLSSEFLTELTQELGLEASIELRKNEFSSVAEFQAQAERKQAGLETSQEAVLRENPKLGEKTKKLKELEKEAIALKKSLEWLESEVIGKTSEYCSAKAVEIGKKAAVLKKEKEFFEKAQFLENRALEAKSPSGKKQLSSCWKMLQAFKSLRQEALGQEPKQEKLEIQECMQTVEEAAATMPSIKQGLEMLQRWQELEESEERISIECEKLKEKAIEIAEEKLANAKKEWVQLSSELGILEMLSGTENSFLQKLKKQAKELGENFGESEQARIKGAGISEELEKTVQELREEIKPEMEKEMAKHLMENASIEITGIDGEAVANQEMQARAMLEFYSSIEWNNSMELQIELIGLENPVLASSTSSVQAFFDKNSVRLEFQKIEKGKTIIEIEGRAIPASTEEKTENPLTLEERAFFEKKIKIKTVEGIKVQELTVRTKVLPGAENLKAIAEGSIIIPEMQRFSKFRKQKTTKRLC
;
A
#
# COMPACT_ATOMS: atom_id res chain seq x y z
N MET A 1 -72.61 -40.12 62.80
CA MET A 1 -71.63 -39.01 62.78
C MET A 1 -70.37 -39.35 61.97
N LYS A 2 -69.77 -40.54 62.14
CA LYS A 2 -68.59 -40.99 61.37
C LYS A 2 -68.77 -41.04 59.83
N LEU A 3 -69.94 -41.44 59.32
CA LEU A 3 -70.23 -41.44 57.87
C LEU A 3 -70.32 -40.03 57.25
N LYS A 4 -70.78 -39.02 58.00
CA LYS A 4 -70.85 -37.63 57.51
C LYS A 4 -69.46 -36.98 57.47
N ILE A 5 -68.58 -37.34 58.39
CA ILE A 5 -67.18 -36.89 58.40
C ILE A 5 -66.40 -37.55 57.27
N LEU A 6 -66.63 -38.84 56.99
CA LEU A 6 -65.99 -39.53 55.86
C LEU A 6 -66.48 -38.99 54.50
N ALA A 7 -67.77 -38.65 54.39
CA ALA A 7 -68.33 -38.01 53.19
C ALA A 7 -67.86 -36.55 53.02
N LEU A 8 -67.66 -35.80 54.11
CA LEU A 8 -67.06 -34.46 54.04
C LEU A 8 -65.57 -34.51 53.73
N LEU A 9 -64.82 -35.50 54.22
CA LEU A 9 -63.41 -35.69 53.85
C LEU A 9 -63.27 -36.16 52.39
N SER A 10 -64.14 -37.07 51.91
CA SER A 10 -64.12 -37.46 50.51
C SER A 10 -64.57 -36.32 49.59
N LEU A 11 -65.58 -35.52 49.97
CA LEU A 11 -65.98 -34.33 49.24
C LEU A 11 -64.90 -33.24 49.26
N ALA A 12 -64.14 -33.09 50.36
CA ALA A 12 -63.00 -32.17 50.44
C ALA A 12 -61.79 -32.65 49.62
N VAL A 13 -61.63 -33.96 49.41
CA VAL A 13 -60.63 -34.53 48.48
C VAL A 13 -61.09 -34.40 47.02
N PHE A 14 -62.39 -34.54 46.73
CA PHE A 14 -62.94 -34.31 45.38
C PHE A 14 -63.04 -32.83 44.99
N LEU A 15 -63.24 -31.91 45.94
CA LEU A 15 -63.28 -30.45 45.68
C LEU A 15 -61.90 -29.81 45.51
N ASN A 16 -60.81 -30.49 45.91
CA ASN A 16 -59.44 -30.04 45.68
C ASN A 16 -58.80 -30.60 44.39
N GLY A 17 -59.57 -31.33 43.56
CA GLY A 17 -59.04 -32.07 42.40
C GLY A 17 -59.35 -31.51 41.01
N CYS A 18 -60.08 -30.40 40.88
CA CYS A 18 -60.26 -29.73 39.57
C CYS A 18 -59.32 -28.53 39.49
N VAL A 19 -58.15 -28.73 38.88
CA VAL A 19 -57.21 -27.65 38.55
C VAL A 19 -57.78 -26.87 37.35
N MET A 20 -58.84 -26.08 37.57
CA MET A 20 -59.32 -25.14 36.56
C MET A 20 -58.49 -23.86 36.63
N ILE A 21 -57.73 -23.61 35.56
CA ILE A 21 -57.10 -22.32 35.29
C ILE A 21 -58.20 -21.26 35.04
N SER A 22 -58.04 -20.04 35.58
CA SER A 22 -59.01 -18.97 35.28
C SER A 22 -58.98 -18.59 33.80
N SER A 23 -60.06 -18.02 33.25
CA SER A 23 -60.08 -17.56 31.85
C SER A 23 -58.98 -16.54 31.56
N GLU A 24 -58.63 -15.71 32.54
CA GLU A 24 -57.54 -14.74 32.48
C GLU A 24 -56.17 -15.42 32.44
N GLN A 25 -55.92 -16.39 33.31
CA GLN A 25 -54.68 -17.19 33.30
C GLN A 25 -54.54 -18.03 32.03
N LYS A 26 -55.67 -18.48 31.44
CA LYS A 26 -55.70 -19.20 30.17
C LYS A 26 -55.25 -18.32 29.00
N LEU A 27 -55.75 -17.10 28.95
CA LEU A 27 -55.36 -16.07 27.97
C LEU A 27 -53.89 -15.70 28.15
N GLU A 28 -53.44 -15.52 29.39
CA GLU A 28 -52.05 -15.17 29.69
C GLU A 28 -51.08 -16.31 29.33
N CYS A 29 -51.42 -17.56 29.67
CA CYS A 29 -50.68 -18.76 29.27
C CYS A 29 -50.54 -18.85 27.73
N ALA A 30 -51.65 -18.66 27.01
CA ALA A 30 -51.64 -18.71 25.54
C ALA A 30 -50.82 -17.55 24.91
N ARG A 31 -50.84 -16.37 25.54
CA ARG A 31 -50.04 -15.19 25.14
C ARG A 31 -48.55 -15.44 25.35
N LEU A 32 -48.17 -16.00 26.50
CA LEU A 32 -46.79 -16.31 26.85
C LEU A 32 -46.21 -17.47 26.00
N ALA A 33 -47.05 -18.40 25.56
CA ALA A 33 -46.68 -19.51 24.68
C ALA A 33 -46.72 -19.15 23.18
N THR A 34 -46.48 -17.88 22.82
CA THR A 34 -46.44 -17.45 21.42
C THR A 34 -45.25 -18.09 20.70
N ILE A 35 -45.52 -18.67 19.53
CA ILE A 35 -44.50 -19.30 18.68
C ILE A 35 -43.92 -18.23 17.76
N PRO A 36 -42.62 -17.92 17.85
CA PRO A 36 -41.99 -16.95 16.97
C PRO A 36 -41.77 -17.53 15.56
N GLU A 37 -41.84 -16.65 14.56
CA GLU A 37 -41.30 -16.90 13.23
C GLU A 37 -39.78 -17.03 13.31
N SER A 38 -39.21 -17.86 12.43
CA SER A 38 -37.79 -18.18 12.46
C SER A 38 -37.34 -18.65 11.09
N SER A 39 -36.17 -18.19 10.67
CA SER A 39 -35.44 -18.66 9.49
C SER A 39 -34.66 -19.94 9.75
N ILE A 40 -34.60 -20.42 11.00
CA ILE A 40 -33.95 -21.69 11.35
C ILE A 40 -34.75 -22.85 10.73
N SER A 41 -34.03 -23.69 9.99
CA SER A 41 -34.62 -24.84 9.32
C SER A 41 -35.18 -25.87 10.32
N GLU A 42 -36.39 -26.34 10.08
CA GLU A 42 -37.00 -27.41 10.88
C GLU A 42 -36.21 -28.72 10.73
N CYS A 43 -35.77 -29.32 11.83
CA CYS A 43 -35.08 -30.62 11.83
C CYS A 43 -35.36 -31.36 13.15
N ALA A 44 -35.45 -32.69 13.09
CA ALA A 44 -35.87 -33.51 14.24
C ALA A 44 -34.75 -34.38 14.84
N SER A 45 -33.61 -34.51 14.16
CA SER A 45 -32.47 -35.32 14.61
C SER A 45 -31.13 -34.65 14.31
N PRO A 46 -30.05 -34.98 15.03
CA PRO A 46 -28.72 -34.42 14.76
C PRO A 46 -28.31 -34.57 13.30
N LYS A 47 -28.50 -35.78 12.72
CA LYS A 47 -28.17 -36.06 11.32
C LYS A 47 -28.95 -35.19 10.34
N GLU A 48 -30.22 -34.93 10.62
CA GLU A 48 -31.04 -34.07 9.76
C GLU A 48 -30.63 -32.60 9.88
N CYS A 49 -30.36 -32.11 11.10
CA CYS A 49 -29.91 -30.75 11.33
C CYS A 49 -28.54 -30.49 10.67
N SER A 50 -27.56 -31.39 10.85
CA SER A 50 -26.25 -31.28 10.18
C SER A 50 -26.37 -31.33 8.66
N LYS A 51 -27.29 -32.15 8.12
CA LYS A 51 -27.54 -32.20 6.67
C LYS A 51 -28.06 -30.85 6.17
N LYS A 52 -29.10 -30.31 6.79
CA LYS A 52 -29.68 -29.00 6.40
C LYS A 52 -28.67 -27.87 6.56
N LEU A 53 -27.90 -27.89 7.66
CA LEU A 53 -26.85 -26.91 7.88
C LEU A 53 -25.79 -26.98 6.79
N ASN A 54 -25.31 -28.16 6.41
CA ASN A 54 -24.32 -28.30 5.34
C ASN A 54 -24.89 -27.92 3.96
N GLU A 55 -26.19 -28.06 3.75
CA GLU A 55 -26.85 -27.58 2.53
C GLU A 55 -26.88 -26.05 2.47
N SER A 56 -27.08 -25.38 3.61
CA SER A 56 -27.16 -23.93 3.74
C SER A 56 -25.79 -23.23 3.87
N PHE A 57 -24.88 -23.76 4.68
CA PHE A 57 -23.54 -23.24 4.96
C PHE A 57 -22.48 -24.16 4.35
N ARG A 58 -22.40 -24.10 3.01
CA ARG A 58 -21.42 -24.86 2.22
C ARG A 58 -20.05 -24.18 2.26
N LEU A 59 -19.24 -24.59 3.22
CA LEU A 59 -17.80 -24.30 3.27
C LEU A 59 -17.05 -25.60 2.97
N GLU A 60 -16.11 -25.56 2.04
CA GLU A 60 -15.16 -26.65 1.85
C GLU A 60 -13.99 -26.50 2.84
N GLY A 61 -13.17 -27.53 2.98
CA GLY A 61 -11.98 -27.45 3.83
C GLY A 61 -10.93 -26.53 3.22
N PHE A 62 -10.18 -25.84 4.08
CA PHE A 62 -9.05 -25.02 3.72
C PHE A 62 -7.74 -25.83 3.60
N GLY A 63 -7.78 -27.12 3.93
CA GLY A 63 -6.61 -28.01 3.84
C GLY A 63 -5.68 -27.90 5.06
N GLU A 64 -6.07 -27.14 6.07
CA GLU A 64 -5.41 -27.06 7.36
C GLU A 64 -6.21 -27.82 8.41
N SER A 65 -5.62 -28.89 8.97
CA SER A 65 -6.33 -29.80 9.86
C SER A 65 -6.99 -29.09 11.03
N THR A 66 -6.29 -28.16 11.69
CA THR A 66 -6.81 -27.47 12.88
C THR A 66 -7.94 -26.51 12.56
N LEU A 67 -7.83 -25.75 11.46
CA LEU A 67 -8.89 -24.83 11.03
C LEU A 67 -10.14 -25.60 10.57
N ASP A 68 -9.94 -26.67 9.81
CA ASP A 68 -11.04 -27.51 9.32
C ASP A 68 -11.76 -28.23 10.47
N GLU A 69 -11.03 -28.62 11.52
CA GLU A 69 -11.59 -29.15 12.77
C GLU A 69 -12.46 -28.10 13.49
N GLU A 70 -11.95 -26.89 13.71
CA GLU A 70 -12.69 -25.81 14.38
C GLU A 70 -13.95 -25.38 13.60
N LEU A 71 -13.86 -25.29 12.26
CA LEU A 71 -15.02 -25.03 11.40
C LEU A 71 -16.03 -26.19 11.45
N GLY A 72 -15.55 -27.42 11.60
CA GLY A 72 -16.37 -28.60 11.83
C GLY A 72 -17.15 -28.51 13.14
N GLU A 73 -16.49 -28.14 14.23
CA GLU A 73 -17.12 -27.99 15.55
C GLU A 73 -18.07 -26.79 15.61
N TRP A 74 -17.75 -25.70 14.91
CA TRP A 74 -18.67 -24.58 14.70
C TRP A 74 -19.97 -25.08 14.02
N LYS A 75 -19.87 -25.81 12.90
CA LYS A 75 -21.04 -26.38 12.21
C LYS A 75 -21.81 -27.34 13.11
N ASN A 76 -21.14 -28.23 13.82
CA ASN A 76 -21.79 -29.16 14.74
C ASN A 76 -22.57 -28.42 15.83
N SER A 77 -21.98 -27.39 16.41
CA SER A 77 -22.60 -26.56 17.44
C SER A 77 -23.84 -25.85 16.92
N ILE A 78 -23.80 -25.24 15.72
CA ILE A 78 -24.99 -24.64 15.11
C ILE A 78 -26.08 -25.68 14.82
N ALA A 79 -25.72 -26.87 14.31
CA ALA A 79 -26.69 -27.93 14.02
C ALA A 79 -27.39 -28.43 15.30
N MET A 80 -26.65 -28.55 16.41
CA MET A 80 -27.21 -28.93 17.70
C MET A 80 -28.04 -27.81 18.32
N ASN A 81 -27.64 -26.54 18.16
CA ASN A 81 -28.46 -25.39 18.53
C ASN A 81 -29.83 -25.43 17.81
N TRP A 82 -29.85 -25.66 16.49
CA TRP A 82 -31.08 -25.79 15.71
C TRP A 82 -31.95 -26.95 16.18
N LEU A 83 -31.35 -28.10 16.51
CA LEU A 83 -32.10 -29.26 17.04
C LEU A 83 -32.86 -28.90 18.32
N TYR A 84 -32.17 -28.30 19.28
CA TYR A 84 -32.76 -27.96 20.57
C TYR A 84 -33.74 -26.80 20.48
N TYR A 85 -33.47 -25.81 19.62
CA TYR A 85 -34.42 -24.76 19.31
C TYR A 85 -35.72 -25.30 18.68
N ASN A 86 -35.63 -26.23 17.72
CA ASN A 86 -36.81 -26.86 17.12
C ASN A 86 -37.61 -27.69 18.15
N LYS A 87 -36.93 -28.37 19.09
CA LYS A 87 -37.60 -29.04 20.22
C LYS A 87 -38.30 -28.04 21.16
N ALA A 88 -37.69 -26.89 21.43
CA ALA A 88 -38.28 -25.81 22.19
C ALA A 88 -39.54 -25.25 21.50
N ARG A 89 -39.48 -24.97 20.19
CA ARG A 89 -40.65 -24.53 19.40
C ARG A 89 -41.78 -25.55 19.41
N LYS A 90 -41.46 -26.84 19.27
CA LYS A 90 -42.46 -27.91 19.38
C LYS A 90 -43.11 -27.93 20.76
N THR A 91 -42.31 -27.79 21.81
CA THR A 91 -42.79 -27.77 23.21
C THR A 91 -43.65 -26.54 23.49
N LEU A 92 -43.28 -25.36 22.98
CA LEU A 92 -44.12 -24.15 23.03
C LEU A 92 -45.48 -24.36 22.38
N LYS A 93 -45.52 -25.03 21.22
CA LYS A 93 -46.79 -25.38 20.56
C LYS A 93 -47.64 -26.32 21.40
N GLU A 94 -47.02 -27.29 22.09
CA GLU A 94 -47.70 -28.20 23.01
C GLU A 94 -48.24 -27.46 24.24
N ILE A 95 -47.48 -26.51 24.79
CA ILE A 95 -47.90 -25.62 25.88
C ILE A 95 -49.08 -24.76 25.44
N GLN A 96 -48.99 -24.09 24.28
CA GLN A 96 -50.05 -23.26 23.73
C GLN A 96 -51.35 -24.05 23.52
N ASN A 97 -51.25 -25.29 23.03
CA ASN A 97 -52.39 -26.20 22.90
C ASN A 97 -52.98 -26.60 24.26
N SER A 98 -52.15 -26.87 25.27
CA SER A 98 -52.59 -27.10 26.65
C SER A 98 -53.30 -25.88 27.24
N CYS A 99 -52.77 -24.67 27.05
CA CYS A 99 -53.41 -23.41 27.46
C CYS A 99 -54.78 -23.25 26.75
N ASN A 100 -54.85 -23.43 25.42
CA ASN A 100 -56.07 -23.21 24.64
C ASN A 100 -57.17 -24.26 24.91
N SER A 101 -56.79 -25.51 25.14
CA SER A 101 -57.72 -26.60 25.44
C SER A 101 -58.17 -26.66 26.90
N GLY A 102 -57.45 -26.00 27.81
CA GLY A 102 -57.71 -26.05 29.26
C GLY A 102 -57.22 -27.33 29.95
N LYS A 103 -56.48 -28.20 29.24
CA LYS A 103 -55.82 -29.40 29.78
C LYS A 103 -54.42 -29.03 30.28
N VAL A 104 -54.36 -28.53 31.51
CA VAL A 104 -53.18 -27.88 32.11
C VAL A 104 -52.38 -28.80 33.05
N GLU A 105 -52.79 -30.05 33.21
CA GLU A 105 -52.15 -31.03 34.10
C GLU A 105 -50.68 -31.28 33.72
N GLU A 106 -50.37 -31.25 32.42
CA GLU A 106 -49.02 -31.46 31.89
C GLU A 106 -48.22 -30.16 31.75
N LEU A 107 -48.80 -29.00 32.08
CA LEU A 107 -48.18 -27.69 31.87
C LEU A 107 -46.84 -27.54 32.61
N PRO A 108 -46.68 -27.98 33.88
CA PRO A 108 -45.39 -27.92 34.56
C PRO A 108 -44.31 -28.76 33.85
N GLN A 109 -44.65 -29.99 33.46
CA GLN A 109 -43.70 -30.88 32.76
C GLN A 109 -43.25 -30.29 31.42
N LYS A 110 -44.18 -29.72 30.64
CA LYS A 110 -43.86 -29.09 29.35
C LYS A 110 -43.06 -27.80 29.53
N THR A 111 -43.32 -27.04 30.58
CA THR A 111 -42.55 -25.81 30.89
C THR A 111 -41.11 -26.15 31.26
N ASN A 112 -40.88 -27.19 32.08
CA ASN A 112 -39.54 -27.68 32.38
C ASN A 112 -38.81 -28.21 31.13
N ALA A 113 -39.53 -28.90 30.24
CA ALA A 113 -38.96 -29.38 28.98
C ALA A 113 -38.56 -28.22 28.05
N LEU A 114 -39.39 -27.17 27.99
CA LEU A 114 -39.09 -25.96 27.23
C LEU A 114 -37.82 -25.28 27.75
N GLU A 115 -37.72 -25.12 29.07
CA GLU A 115 -36.53 -24.56 29.72
C GLU A 115 -35.28 -25.36 29.38
N PHE A 116 -35.32 -26.69 29.56
CA PHE A 116 -34.21 -27.57 29.23
C PHE A 116 -33.76 -27.41 27.77
N TYR A 117 -34.71 -27.36 26.82
CA TYR A 117 -34.37 -27.22 25.41
C TYR A 117 -33.81 -25.84 25.05
N LEU A 118 -34.34 -24.76 25.62
CA LEU A 118 -33.77 -23.41 25.42
C LEU A 118 -32.37 -23.30 26.05
N SER A 119 -32.17 -23.87 27.24
CA SER A 119 -30.86 -23.96 27.90
C SER A 119 -29.83 -24.68 27.03
N GLN A 120 -30.17 -25.87 26.54
CA GLN A 120 -29.28 -26.62 25.64
C GLN A 120 -29.01 -25.85 24.35
N SER A 121 -30.02 -25.19 23.78
CA SER A 121 -29.83 -24.35 22.59
C SER A 121 -28.81 -23.24 22.85
N MET A 122 -28.87 -22.55 23.98
CA MET A 122 -27.89 -21.53 24.37
C MET A 122 -26.49 -22.10 24.63
N GLU A 123 -26.37 -23.28 25.24
CA GLU A 123 -25.06 -23.95 25.44
C GLU A 123 -24.36 -24.24 24.10
N PHE A 124 -25.10 -24.72 23.11
CA PHE A 124 -24.55 -24.95 21.77
C PHE A 124 -24.31 -23.66 20.99
N LEU A 125 -25.05 -22.58 21.26
CA LEU A 125 -24.79 -21.25 20.72
C LEU A 125 -23.45 -20.71 21.23
N ASP A 126 -23.19 -20.83 22.53
CA ASP A 126 -21.91 -20.46 23.12
C ASP A 126 -20.74 -21.25 22.53
N SER A 127 -20.94 -22.56 22.37
CA SER A 127 -19.96 -23.43 21.71
C SER A 127 -19.68 -22.97 20.28
N ALA A 128 -20.73 -22.65 19.52
CA ALA A 128 -20.58 -22.10 18.17
C ALA A 128 -19.80 -20.78 18.18
N ASN A 129 -20.12 -19.84 19.08
CA ASN A 129 -19.38 -18.57 19.16
C ASN A 129 -17.88 -18.80 19.47
N LYS A 130 -17.56 -19.70 20.40
CA LYS A 130 -16.17 -20.06 20.73
C LYS A 130 -15.41 -20.61 19.52
N HIS A 131 -15.95 -21.65 18.87
CA HIS A 131 -15.33 -22.26 17.70
C HIS A 131 -15.27 -21.31 16.48
N GLY A 132 -16.25 -20.40 16.36
CA GLY A 132 -16.26 -19.37 15.33
C GLY A 132 -15.10 -18.38 15.49
N PHE A 133 -14.91 -17.81 16.69
CA PHE A 133 -13.76 -16.92 16.93
C PHE A 133 -12.43 -17.66 16.87
N ALA A 134 -12.34 -18.91 17.33
CA ALA A 134 -11.15 -19.75 17.15
C ALA A 134 -10.81 -19.94 15.66
N SER A 135 -11.82 -20.20 14.82
CA SER A 135 -11.65 -20.30 13.37
C SER A 135 -11.16 -18.99 12.75
N ILE A 136 -11.68 -17.83 13.21
CA ILE A 136 -11.24 -16.50 12.75
C ILE A 136 -9.77 -16.27 13.10
N SER A 137 -9.35 -16.57 14.34
CA SER A 137 -7.96 -16.44 14.78
C SER A 137 -7.02 -17.35 13.98
N LEU A 138 -7.42 -18.59 13.72
CA LEU A 138 -6.63 -19.53 12.91
C LEU A 138 -6.52 -19.05 11.46
N GLN A 139 -7.62 -18.58 10.88
CA GLN A 139 -7.62 -18.08 9.51
C GLN A 139 -6.77 -16.82 9.35
N GLU A 140 -6.82 -15.89 10.29
CA GLU A 140 -5.95 -14.71 10.30
C GLU A 140 -4.47 -15.11 10.37
N SER A 141 -4.14 -16.01 11.29
CA SER A 141 -2.80 -16.54 11.47
C SER A 141 -2.31 -17.25 10.21
N ARG A 142 -3.14 -18.07 9.56
CA ARG A 142 -2.82 -18.68 8.27
C ARG A 142 -2.49 -17.62 7.22
N LEU A 143 -3.36 -16.63 7.00
CA LEU A 143 -3.10 -15.61 5.98
C LEU A 143 -1.83 -14.79 6.27
N ARG A 144 -1.54 -14.53 7.54
CA ARG A 144 -0.27 -13.94 7.99
C ARG A 144 0.93 -14.84 7.69
N ILE A 145 0.82 -16.13 7.99
CA ILE A 145 1.87 -17.11 7.67
C ILE A 145 2.05 -17.17 6.15
N GLU A 146 1.00 -17.16 5.37
CA GLU A 146 1.04 -17.12 3.90
C GLU A 146 1.59 -15.79 3.34
N GLY A 147 1.88 -14.80 4.19
CA GLY A 147 2.52 -13.55 3.80
C GLY A 147 1.60 -12.60 3.03
N ILE A 148 0.29 -12.69 3.24
CA ILE A 148 -0.72 -11.86 2.56
C ILE A 148 -0.50 -10.37 2.84
N GLU A 149 0.12 -10.00 3.95
CA GLU A 149 0.46 -8.61 4.29
C GLU A 149 1.43 -7.94 3.30
N GLN A 150 2.11 -8.73 2.46
CA GLN A 150 3.08 -8.26 1.46
C GLN A 150 2.42 -7.85 0.13
N ILE A 151 1.14 -8.16 -0.07
CA ILE A 151 0.39 -7.97 -1.33
C ILE A 151 -0.86 -7.11 -1.10
N ARG A 152 -0.65 -5.85 -0.70
CA ARG A 152 -1.71 -4.91 -0.29
C ARG A 152 -2.70 -4.56 -1.41
N GLU A 153 -2.31 -4.80 -2.65
CA GLU A 153 -3.12 -4.56 -3.84
C GLU A 153 -4.12 -5.70 -4.14
N GLU A 154 -4.04 -6.83 -3.43
CA GLU A 154 -4.91 -8.00 -3.66
C GLU A 154 -6.13 -8.00 -2.74
N GLU A 155 -7.31 -8.41 -3.25
CA GLU A 155 -8.56 -8.40 -2.48
C GLU A 155 -8.54 -9.30 -1.22
N LEU A 156 -7.66 -10.31 -1.19
CA LEU A 156 -7.50 -11.20 -0.02
C LEU A 156 -6.84 -10.47 1.16
N PHE A 157 -6.07 -9.40 0.88
CA PHE A 157 -5.51 -8.54 1.92
C PHE A 157 -6.61 -7.78 2.66
N ASP A 158 -7.67 -7.33 1.98
CA ASP A 158 -8.80 -6.67 2.63
C ASP A 158 -9.50 -7.59 3.63
N ASP A 159 -9.64 -8.87 3.30
CA ASP A 159 -10.24 -9.85 4.22
C ASP A 159 -9.31 -10.17 5.38
N PHE A 160 -7.99 -10.20 5.16
CA PHE A 160 -7.00 -10.30 6.22
C PHE A 160 -7.11 -9.11 7.21
N ILE A 161 -7.35 -7.90 6.71
CA ILE A 161 -7.62 -6.73 7.55
C ILE A 161 -8.95 -6.89 8.29
N GLU A 162 -10.02 -7.33 7.61
CA GLU A 162 -11.33 -7.56 8.24
C GLU A 162 -11.24 -8.57 9.40
N LEU A 163 -10.50 -9.68 9.24
CA LEU A 163 -10.26 -10.65 10.32
C LEU A 163 -9.52 -10.01 11.50
N ASN A 164 -8.50 -9.20 11.23
CA ASN A 164 -7.79 -8.45 12.28
C ASN A 164 -8.71 -7.47 13.00
N GLU A 165 -9.60 -6.75 12.29
CA GLU A 165 -10.57 -5.85 12.90
C GLU A 165 -11.55 -6.60 13.81
N ILE A 166 -12.01 -7.77 13.39
CA ILE A 166 -12.89 -8.64 14.20
C ILE A 166 -12.19 -9.08 15.49
N LEU A 167 -10.93 -9.51 15.40
CA LEU A 167 -10.15 -9.95 16.57
C LEU A 167 -9.82 -8.81 17.54
N ASN A 168 -9.62 -7.59 17.02
CA ASN A 168 -9.44 -6.40 17.84
C ASN A 168 -10.76 -5.80 18.34
N GLN A 169 -11.90 -6.36 17.92
CA GLN A 169 -13.25 -5.92 18.29
C GLN A 169 -13.49 -4.41 18.10
N ASP A 170 -12.93 -3.84 17.03
CA ASP A 170 -13.07 -2.41 16.77
C ASP A 170 -14.54 -2.07 16.49
N ARG A 171 -15.19 -1.33 17.40
CA ARG A 171 -16.59 -0.91 17.24
C ARG A 171 -16.81 0.00 16.04
N LYS A 172 -15.74 0.56 15.47
CA LYS A 172 -15.77 1.35 14.23
C LYS A 172 -15.47 0.52 12.98
N ALA A 173 -15.15 -0.77 13.13
CA ALA A 173 -14.90 -1.67 12.02
C ALA A 173 -16.10 -1.71 11.07
N GLU A 174 -15.83 -1.82 9.78
CA GLU A 174 -16.88 -1.94 8.79
C GLU A 174 -17.48 -3.34 8.71
N SER A 175 -16.84 -4.34 9.34
CA SER A 175 -17.22 -5.74 9.31
C SER A 175 -18.70 -5.97 9.67
N LYS A 176 -19.40 -6.64 8.75
CA LYS A 176 -20.81 -7.02 8.93
C LYS A 176 -21.00 -8.07 10.00
N PHE A 177 -20.07 -9.05 10.08
CA PHE A 177 -20.08 -10.06 11.11
C PHE A 177 -20.01 -9.43 12.51
N LEU A 178 -19.06 -8.53 12.73
CA LEU A 178 -18.87 -7.90 14.05
C LEU A 178 -20.08 -7.04 14.44
N LYS A 179 -20.64 -6.27 13.51
CA LYS A 179 -21.88 -5.50 13.72
C LYS A 179 -23.04 -6.41 14.13
N LYS A 180 -23.28 -7.49 13.38
CA LYS A 180 -24.34 -8.45 13.69
C LYS A 180 -24.12 -9.17 15.02
N HIS A 181 -22.87 -9.52 15.31
CA HIS A 181 -22.50 -10.11 16.60
C HIS A 181 -22.79 -9.16 17.76
N PHE A 182 -22.43 -7.87 17.65
CA PHE A 182 -22.74 -6.87 18.67
C PHE A 182 -24.24 -6.57 18.81
N GLU A 183 -25.00 -6.53 17.71
CA GLU A 183 -26.46 -6.42 17.74
C GLU A 183 -27.09 -7.60 18.51
N ALA A 184 -26.66 -8.82 18.19
CA ALA A 184 -27.12 -10.03 18.86
C ALA A 184 -26.74 -10.06 20.35
N ASN A 185 -25.51 -9.63 20.70
CA ASN A 185 -25.05 -9.49 22.08
C ASN A 185 -25.90 -8.46 22.84
N ALA A 186 -26.19 -7.30 22.25
CA ALA A 186 -27.00 -6.27 22.88
C ALA A 186 -28.44 -6.74 23.14
N GLU A 187 -29.04 -7.44 22.18
CA GLU A 187 -30.38 -8.01 22.35
C GLU A 187 -30.40 -9.12 23.42
N MET A 188 -29.34 -9.93 23.47
CA MET A 188 -29.17 -10.93 24.53
C MET A 188 -29.12 -10.24 25.89
N LEU A 189 -28.23 -9.25 26.08
CA LEU A 189 -28.11 -8.48 27.34
C LEU A 189 -29.44 -7.83 27.75
N GLN A 190 -30.16 -7.22 26.81
CA GLN A 190 -31.47 -6.63 27.07
C GLN A 190 -32.49 -7.69 27.50
N THR A 191 -32.55 -8.81 26.79
CA THR A 191 -33.47 -9.92 27.12
C THR A 191 -33.22 -10.41 28.54
N ILE A 192 -31.97 -10.46 28.98
CA ILE A 192 -31.55 -10.93 30.29
C ILE A 192 -31.94 -9.96 31.41
N GLN A 193 -31.70 -8.66 31.21
CA GLN A 193 -32.08 -7.61 32.16
C GLN A 193 -33.59 -7.59 32.42
N GLU A 194 -34.39 -7.88 31.39
CA GLU A 194 -35.84 -7.81 31.48
C GLU A 194 -36.50 -9.12 31.99
N THR A 195 -35.84 -10.27 31.85
CA THR A 195 -36.39 -11.57 32.27
C THR A 195 -35.96 -12.01 33.69
N GLY A 196 -34.92 -11.39 34.26
CA GLY A 196 -34.37 -11.79 35.55
C GLY A 196 -33.67 -13.15 35.50
N PHE A 197 -33.24 -13.55 34.31
CA PHE A 197 -32.45 -14.76 34.06
C PHE A 197 -31.04 -14.51 34.62
N ASN A 198 -30.66 -15.20 35.72
CA ASN A 198 -29.38 -14.98 36.38
C ASN A 198 -28.24 -15.54 35.55
N LEU A 199 -27.53 -14.66 34.86
CA LEU A 199 -26.37 -14.97 34.03
C LEU A 199 -25.06 -14.56 34.68
N GLU A 200 -24.19 -15.53 34.91
CA GLU A 200 -22.75 -15.24 35.00
C GLU A 200 -22.19 -15.19 33.57
N PHE A 201 -21.71 -14.01 33.18
CA PHE A 201 -21.02 -13.81 31.91
C PHE A 201 -19.52 -13.96 32.12
N GLU A 202 -18.86 -14.67 31.22
CA GLU A 202 -17.45 -14.39 30.94
C GLU A 202 -17.45 -13.29 29.87
N THR A 203 -16.94 -12.11 30.22
CA THR A 203 -16.88 -10.95 29.32
C THR A 203 -15.57 -10.89 28.55
N GLU A 204 -14.59 -11.70 28.89
CA GLU A 204 -13.34 -11.88 28.15
C GLU A 204 -13.01 -13.37 28.14
N VAL A 205 -12.86 -13.92 26.94
CA VAL A 205 -12.28 -15.24 26.73
C VAL A 205 -10.89 -14.97 26.16
N SER A 206 -9.84 -15.34 26.90
CA SER A 206 -8.50 -15.23 26.36
C SER A 206 -8.32 -16.24 25.23
N GLU A 207 -7.38 -16.02 24.31
CA GLU A 207 -7.08 -17.03 23.28
C GLU A 207 -6.73 -18.40 23.86
N ARG A 208 -6.15 -18.47 25.05
CA ARG A 208 -5.90 -19.74 25.74
C ARG A 208 -7.19 -20.48 26.09
N ASP A 209 -8.27 -19.74 26.36
CA ASP A 209 -9.59 -20.29 26.67
C ASP A 209 -10.36 -20.67 25.40
N LEU A 210 -10.09 -20.03 24.25
CA LEU A 210 -10.60 -20.44 22.93
C LEU A 210 -9.96 -21.77 22.49
N PHE A 211 -8.66 -21.92 22.73
CA PHE A 211 -7.86 -23.05 22.27
C PHE A 211 -7.55 -24.04 23.39
N ASN A 212 -8.52 -24.34 24.27
CA ASN A 212 -8.36 -25.20 25.46
C ASN A 212 -7.66 -26.57 25.22
N GLN A 213 -7.41 -26.97 23.97
CA GLN A 213 -6.68 -28.19 23.58
C GLN A 213 -5.65 -28.00 22.43
N ALA A 214 -5.40 -26.79 21.92
CA ALA A 214 -4.51 -26.63 20.76
C ALA A 214 -3.03 -26.82 21.13
N LEU A 215 -2.28 -27.44 20.21
CA LEU A 215 -0.83 -27.64 20.33
C LEU A 215 -0.12 -26.30 20.59
N PRO A 216 0.87 -26.22 21.50
CA PRO A 216 1.64 -24.99 21.77
C PRO A 216 2.25 -24.34 20.52
N GLU A 217 2.42 -25.09 19.45
CA GLU A 217 2.92 -24.63 18.15
C GLU A 217 1.90 -23.75 17.40
N VAL A 218 0.61 -24.02 17.55
CA VAL A 218 -0.49 -23.20 17.00
C VAL A 218 -0.54 -21.85 17.73
N LEU A 219 -0.41 -21.87 19.06
CA LEU A 219 -0.41 -20.67 19.90
C LEU A 219 0.80 -19.75 19.68
N LYS A 220 1.91 -20.24 19.14
CA LYS A 220 3.10 -19.41 18.84
C LYS A 220 2.87 -18.42 17.71
N ASN A 221 1.98 -18.75 16.78
CA ASN A 221 1.74 -17.97 15.56
C ASN A 221 0.48 -17.08 15.67
N ILE A 222 -0.32 -17.25 16.71
CA ILE A 222 -1.51 -16.45 16.98
C ILE A 222 -1.08 -15.24 17.81
N ARG A 223 -1.49 -14.04 17.37
CA ARG A 223 -1.19 -12.80 18.08
C ARG A 223 -2.08 -12.71 19.33
N PRO A 224 -1.55 -12.40 20.53
CA PRO A 224 -2.36 -12.23 21.73
C PRO A 224 -3.46 -11.19 21.53
N SER A 225 -4.72 -11.63 21.51
CA SER A 225 -5.92 -10.78 21.60
C SER A 225 -6.85 -11.29 22.70
N SER A 226 -7.52 -10.37 23.40
CA SER A 226 -8.67 -10.72 24.24
C SER A 226 -9.93 -10.50 23.41
N VAL A 227 -10.68 -11.58 23.19
CA VAL A 227 -11.95 -11.51 22.47
C VAL A 227 -13.05 -11.54 23.53
N MET A 228 -13.85 -10.47 23.62
CA MET A 228 -15.13 -10.51 24.34
C MET A 228 -16.08 -11.46 23.59
N VAL A 229 -16.23 -12.67 24.13
CA VAL A 229 -17.29 -13.59 23.73
C VAL A 229 -18.30 -13.61 24.85
N VAL A 230 -19.52 -13.12 24.60
CA VAL A 230 -20.58 -13.16 25.61
C VAL A 230 -21.12 -14.59 25.68
N LEU A 231 -20.83 -15.29 26.78
CA LEU A 231 -21.30 -16.65 27.02
C LEU A 231 -22.61 -16.66 27.82
N GLY A 232 -23.62 -17.34 27.30
CA GLY A 232 -24.93 -17.59 27.92
C GLY A 232 -24.99 -18.81 28.87
N LYS A 233 -23.92 -19.59 29.03
CA LYS A 233 -23.95 -20.95 29.61
C LYS A 233 -24.45 -21.03 31.06
N LYS A 234 -24.17 -20.03 31.90
CA LYS A 234 -24.54 -20.07 33.33
C LYS A 234 -25.94 -19.52 33.63
N ALA A 235 -26.67 -19.10 32.60
CA ALA A 235 -28.02 -18.55 32.72
C ALA A 235 -29.07 -19.54 33.22
N ALA A 236 -28.94 -20.77 32.72
CA ALA A 236 -29.96 -21.79 32.88
C ALA A 236 -29.74 -22.63 34.14
N SER A 237 -28.52 -22.67 34.68
CA SER A 237 -28.21 -23.46 35.87
C SER A 237 -28.85 -22.90 37.15
N ALA A 238 -29.16 -21.60 37.21
CA ALA A 238 -29.74 -20.97 38.40
C ALA A 238 -31.25 -21.23 38.58
N ILE A 239 -31.92 -21.85 37.59
CA ILE A 239 -33.37 -22.13 37.62
C ILE A 239 -33.66 -23.63 37.80
N SER A 240 -32.62 -24.47 37.81
CA SER A 240 -32.68 -25.93 38.01
C SER A 240 -33.18 -26.39 39.41
N GLU A 241 -33.65 -25.50 40.30
CA GLU A 241 -34.34 -25.92 41.52
C GLU A 241 -35.80 -26.30 41.21
N TYR A 242 -35.95 -27.52 40.67
CA TYR A 242 -37.11 -28.41 40.80
C TYR A 242 -38.50 -27.77 40.98
N LEU A 243 -39.24 -27.56 39.87
CA LEU A 243 -40.70 -27.68 39.90
C LEU A 243 -41.06 -29.17 40.06
N ASN A 244 -41.05 -29.66 41.30
CA ASN A 244 -41.55 -30.98 41.65
C ASN A 244 -43.01 -31.14 41.18
N GLN A 245 -43.41 -32.36 40.84
CA GLN A 245 -44.76 -32.75 40.35
C GLN A 245 -45.95 -32.36 41.27
N GLY A 246 -45.70 -31.69 42.40
CA GLY A 246 -46.68 -31.18 43.35
C GLY A 246 -47.02 -29.68 43.22
N GLU A 247 -46.40 -28.93 42.30
CA GLU A 247 -46.65 -27.49 42.17
C GLU A 247 -47.82 -27.13 41.23
N LYS A 248 -48.51 -26.03 41.58
CA LYS A 248 -49.76 -25.58 40.94
C LYS A 248 -49.47 -24.99 39.55
N VAL A 249 -50.38 -25.22 38.60
CA VAL A 249 -50.43 -24.62 37.24
C VAL A 249 -50.07 -23.13 37.18
N GLN A 250 -50.37 -22.37 38.25
CA GLN A 250 -50.02 -20.97 38.41
C GLN A 250 -48.50 -20.70 38.37
N ASN A 251 -47.68 -21.57 38.95
CA ASN A 251 -46.21 -21.43 38.95
C ASN A 251 -45.65 -21.66 37.54
N ALA A 252 -46.19 -22.63 36.80
CA ALA A 252 -45.79 -22.87 35.40
C ALA A 252 -46.12 -21.68 34.47
N VAL A 253 -47.25 -21.00 34.67
CA VAL A 253 -47.59 -19.77 33.93
C VAL A 253 -46.68 -18.61 34.32
N GLN A 254 -46.34 -18.47 35.60
CA GLN A 254 -45.36 -17.47 36.05
C GLN A 254 -43.97 -17.72 35.47
N GLU A 255 -43.51 -18.97 35.46
CA GLU A 255 -42.21 -19.33 34.87
C GLU A 255 -42.19 -19.16 33.35
N LEU A 256 -43.28 -19.44 32.62
CA LEU A 256 -43.40 -19.06 31.21
C LEU A 256 -43.26 -17.54 30.98
N GLY A 257 -43.75 -16.75 31.93
CA GLY A 257 -43.58 -15.29 31.95
C GLY A 257 -42.13 -14.86 32.15
N ARG A 258 -41.39 -15.57 33.01
CA ARG A 258 -39.97 -15.31 33.29
C ARG A 258 -39.07 -15.75 32.16
N ILE A 259 -39.29 -16.94 31.58
CA ILE A 259 -38.52 -17.45 30.44
C ILE A 259 -38.65 -16.51 29.24
N SER A 260 -39.82 -15.88 29.04
CA SER A 260 -40.11 -15.00 27.89
C SER A 260 -39.64 -15.60 26.56
N ALA A 261 -40.10 -16.81 26.25
CA ALA A 261 -39.58 -17.67 25.19
C ALA A 261 -39.51 -17.01 23.80
N ALA A 262 -40.41 -16.08 23.49
CA ALA A 262 -40.36 -15.31 22.24
C ALA A 262 -39.10 -14.44 22.09
N ARG A 263 -38.57 -13.91 23.20
CA ARG A 263 -37.34 -13.09 23.20
C ARG A 263 -36.10 -13.95 23.11
N ILE A 264 -36.03 -15.02 23.90
CA ILE A 264 -34.92 -16.00 23.81
C ILE A 264 -34.85 -16.56 22.39
N SER A 265 -36.00 -16.86 21.77
CA SER A 265 -36.03 -17.33 20.39
C SER A 265 -35.52 -16.29 19.38
N ARG A 266 -35.78 -15.00 19.61
CA ARG A 266 -35.25 -13.93 18.75
C ARG A 266 -33.73 -13.76 18.92
N VAL A 267 -33.22 -13.90 20.14
CA VAL A 267 -31.77 -13.97 20.39
C VAL A 267 -31.16 -15.15 19.61
N ILE A 268 -31.70 -16.36 19.76
CA ILE A 268 -31.23 -17.55 19.03
C ILE A 268 -31.26 -17.30 17.51
N GLU A 269 -32.36 -16.74 16.99
CA GLU A 269 -32.51 -16.38 15.58
C GLU A 269 -31.42 -15.42 15.10
N ASN A 270 -31.12 -14.36 15.86
CA ASN A 270 -30.09 -13.37 15.49
C ASN A 270 -28.67 -13.95 15.48
N TYR A 271 -28.39 -15.01 16.25
CA TYR A 271 -27.10 -15.70 16.18
C TYR A 271 -27.06 -16.77 15.10
N THR A 272 -28.05 -17.66 15.05
CA THR A 272 -27.95 -18.92 14.28
C THR A 272 -28.93 -19.03 13.13
N GLY A 273 -29.76 -18.01 12.88
CA GLY A 273 -30.67 -17.94 11.76
C GLY A 273 -29.98 -18.11 10.41
N LEU A 274 -30.74 -18.48 9.37
CA LEU A 274 -30.23 -18.60 8.01
C LEU A 274 -29.96 -17.24 7.36
N GLU A 275 -30.70 -16.21 7.78
CA GLU A 275 -30.67 -14.88 7.19
C GLU A 275 -30.46 -13.83 8.28
N ASN A 276 -29.71 -12.76 7.96
CA ASN A 276 -29.48 -11.61 8.84
C ASN A 276 -28.96 -11.97 10.25
N SER A 277 -28.21 -13.07 10.37
CA SER A 277 -27.68 -13.58 11.63
C SER A 277 -26.16 -13.52 11.69
N SER A 278 -25.59 -13.57 12.90
CA SER A 278 -24.14 -13.67 13.11
C SER A 278 -23.52 -14.88 12.41
N ALA A 279 -24.18 -16.05 12.43
CA ALA A 279 -23.71 -17.27 11.76
C ALA A 279 -23.76 -17.14 10.24
N SER A 280 -24.77 -16.44 9.69
CA SER A 280 -24.87 -16.20 8.26
C SER A 280 -23.75 -15.27 7.76
N GLU A 281 -23.43 -14.20 8.49
CA GLU A 281 -22.31 -13.31 8.15
C GLU A 281 -20.95 -13.98 8.34
N PHE A 282 -20.80 -14.83 9.37
CA PHE A 282 -19.61 -15.66 9.55
C PHE A 282 -19.40 -16.58 8.34
N TYR A 283 -20.46 -17.27 7.92
CA TYR A 283 -20.41 -18.13 6.73
C TYR A 283 -20.00 -17.35 5.48
N LEU A 284 -20.59 -16.17 5.25
CA LEU A 284 -20.26 -15.33 4.09
C LEU A 284 -18.82 -14.85 4.11
N LEU A 285 -18.29 -14.48 5.27
CA LEU A 285 -16.88 -14.09 5.45
C LEU A 285 -15.94 -15.24 5.05
N PHE A 286 -16.13 -16.43 5.62
CA PHE A 286 -15.29 -17.59 5.32
C PHE A 286 -15.39 -18.03 3.86
N LYS A 287 -16.60 -18.00 3.29
CA LYS A 287 -16.81 -18.32 1.88
C LYS A 287 -16.05 -17.35 0.97
N LYS A 288 -16.16 -16.04 1.23
CA LYS A 288 -15.46 -14.98 0.48
C LYS A 288 -13.95 -15.17 0.52
N ILE A 289 -13.40 -15.44 1.71
CA ILE A 289 -11.97 -15.73 1.90
C ILE A 289 -11.56 -16.96 1.08
N GLN A 290 -12.33 -18.04 1.16
CA GLN A 290 -12.05 -19.28 0.42
C GLN A 290 -12.03 -19.05 -1.10
N GLU A 291 -13.02 -18.33 -1.63
CA GLU A 291 -13.12 -18.01 -3.06
C GLU A 291 -11.93 -17.18 -3.54
N LYS A 292 -11.53 -16.17 -2.77
CA LYS A 292 -10.41 -15.27 -3.12
C LYS A 292 -9.05 -15.93 -2.99
N ASP A 293 -8.85 -16.77 -1.98
CA ASP A 293 -7.65 -17.57 -1.79
C ASP A 293 -7.43 -18.54 -2.97
N ALA A 294 -8.47 -19.28 -3.36
CA ALA A 294 -8.44 -20.15 -4.53
C ALA A 294 -8.19 -19.37 -5.83
N ARG A 295 -8.81 -18.19 -5.98
CA ARG A 295 -8.62 -17.33 -7.14
C ARG A 295 -7.17 -16.83 -7.23
N LEU A 296 -6.59 -16.35 -6.14
CA LEU A 296 -5.21 -15.86 -6.11
C LEU A 296 -4.20 -16.99 -6.42
N ALA A 297 -4.43 -18.19 -5.90
CA ALA A 297 -3.61 -19.36 -6.25
C ALA A 297 -3.68 -19.70 -7.74
N LYS A 298 -4.86 -19.58 -8.36
CA LYS A 298 -5.07 -19.77 -9.79
C LYS A 298 -4.37 -18.68 -10.61
N GLU A 299 -4.55 -17.42 -10.24
CA GLU A 299 -3.90 -16.27 -10.90
C GLU A 299 -2.37 -16.38 -10.83
N ASN A 300 -1.80 -16.86 -9.72
CA ASN A 300 -0.36 -17.15 -9.63
C ASN A 300 0.09 -18.23 -10.61
N SER A 301 -0.73 -19.27 -10.80
CA SER A 301 -0.43 -20.33 -11.76
C SER A 301 -0.49 -19.79 -13.20
N GLU A 302 -1.50 -18.98 -13.52
CA GLU A 302 -1.63 -18.31 -14.83
C GLU A 302 -0.48 -17.32 -15.07
N ARG A 303 -0.09 -16.54 -14.06
CA ARG A 303 1.05 -15.60 -14.14
C ARG A 303 2.37 -16.30 -14.36
N ALA A 304 2.58 -17.44 -13.69
CA ALA A 304 3.77 -18.25 -13.90
C ALA A 304 3.85 -18.76 -15.34
N GLU A 305 2.73 -19.23 -15.92
CA GLU A 305 2.72 -19.69 -17.32
C GLU A 305 2.93 -18.53 -18.29
N ASN A 306 2.24 -17.41 -18.12
CA ASN A 306 2.43 -16.21 -18.96
C ASN A 306 3.88 -15.72 -18.93
N THR A 307 4.50 -15.68 -17.74
CA THR A 307 5.90 -15.30 -17.60
C THR A 307 6.81 -16.27 -18.37
N ARG A 308 6.50 -17.56 -18.34
CA ARG A 308 7.25 -18.58 -19.09
C ARG A 308 7.14 -18.37 -20.60
N GLU A 309 5.94 -18.06 -21.10
CA GLU A 309 5.72 -17.76 -22.52
C GLU A 309 6.46 -16.49 -22.95
N ILE A 310 6.44 -15.44 -22.13
CA ILE A 310 7.19 -14.20 -22.38
C ILE A 310 8.68 -14.49 -22.45
N LEU A 311 9.22 -15.23 -21.48
CA LEU A 311 10.64 -15.59 -21.44
C LEU A 311 11.02 -16.42 -22.67
N LYS A 312 10.21 -17.41 -23.06
CA LYS A 312 10.46 -18.20 -24.28
C LYS A 312 10.53 -17.32 -25.54
N GLY A 313 9.56 -16.42 -25.73
CA GLY A 313 9.57 -15.50 -26.88
C GLY A 313 10.72 -14.48 -26.82
N THR A 314 11.16 -14.10 -25.62
CA THR A 314 12.32 -13.24 -25.41
C THR A 314 13.61 -13.95 -25.84
N TRP A 315 13.71 -15.25 -25.59
CA TRP A 315 14.85 -16.06 -26.03
C TRP A 315 14.94 -16.20 -27.55
N GLU A 316 13.80 -16.37 -28.21
CA GLU A 316 13.73 -16.39 -29.68
C GLU A 316 14.25 -15.06 -30.27
N LYS A 317 13.84 -13.92 -29.71
CA LYS A 317 14.36 -12.59 -30.14
C LYS A 317 15.84 -12.40 -29.89
N ILE A 318 16.36 -12.86 -28.75
CA ILE A 318 17.80 -12.81 -28.47
C ILE A 318 18.58 -13.59 -29.54
N LYS A 319 18.09 -14.77 -29.93
CA LYS A 319 18.69 -15.56 -31.02
C LYS A 319 18.58 -14.89 -32.38
N GLU A 320 17.47 -14.23 -32.70
CA GLU A 320 17.34 -13.46 -33.95
C GLU A 320 18.38 -12.34 -34.03
N ILE A 321 18.71 -11.69 -32.91
CA ILE A 321 19.80 -10.71 -32.83
C ILE A 321 21.17 -11.37 -33.03
N GLU A 322 21.38 -12.57 -32.47
CA GLU A 322 22.61 -13.37 -32.62
C GLU A 322 22.83 -13.84 -34.07
N GLU A 323 21.78 -14.37 -34.71
CA GLU A 323 21.80 -14.84 -36.10
C GLU A 323 21.81 -13.68 -37.10
N GLY A 324 21.29 -12.52 -36.68
CA GLY A 324 21.40 -11.27 -37.42
C GLY A 324 22.86 -10.86 -37.59
N GLN A 325 23.22 -10.32 -38.75
CA GLN A 325 24.59 -9.85 -39.00
C GLN A 325 24.91 -8.56 -38.22
N HIS A 326 24.52 -8.40 -36.95
CA HIS A 326 24.66 -7.18 -36.14
C HIS A 326 25.98 -7.11 -35.36
N GLU A 327 26.80 -8.16 -35.45
CA GLU A 327 28.10 -8.26 -34.80
C GLU A 327 29.00 -7.05 -35.13
N GLY A 328 29.48 -6.32 -34.12
CA GLY A 328 30.37 -5.16 -34.31
C GLY A 328 29.68 -3.87 -34.74
N LEU A 329 28.35 -3.76 -34.56
CA LEU A 329 27.66 -2.47 -34.50
C LEU A 329 27.86 -1.86 -33.11
N SER A 330 28.65 -0.79 -33.02
CA SER A 330 28.80 -0.03 -31.77
C SER A 330 27.71 1.03 -31.63
N SER A 331 27.47 1.47 -30.39
CA SER A 331 26.54 2.56 -30.10
C SER A 331 26.97 3.87 -30.76
N GLU A 332 28.28 4.13 -30.82
CA GLU A 332 28.84 5.28 -31.53
C GLU A 332 28.60 5.17 -33.04
N PHE A 333 28.83 4.00 -33.64
CA PHE A 333 28.57 3.78 -35.06
C PHE A 333 27.09 4.01 -35.42
N LEU A 334 26.17 3.47 -34.62
CA LEU A 334 24.73 3.67 -34.84
C LEU A 334 24.32 5.12 -34.63
N THR A 335 24.89 5.79 -33.63
CA THR A 335 24.72 7.23 -33.43
C THR A 335 25.17 7.97 -34.68
N GLU A 336 26.44 7.89 -35.05
CA GLU A 336 27.00 8.62 -36.19
C GLU A 336 26.21 8.36 -37.48
N LEU A 337 25.82 7.10 -37.74
CA LEU A 337 25.03 6.74 -38.91
C LEU A 337 23.63 7.36 -38.88
N THR A 338 22.94 7.38 -37.73
CA THR A 338 21.62 8.04 -37.61
C THR A 338 21.73 9.55 -37.76
N GLN A 339 22.83 10.18 -37.30
CA GLN A 339 23.12 11.60 -37.53
C GLN A 339 23.30 11.91 -39.02
N GLU A 340 24.16 11.15 -39.71
CA GLU A 340 24.39 11.34 -41.16
C GLU A 340 23.15 11.02 -42.01
N LEU A 341 22.20 10.23 -41.50
CA LEU A 341 20.89 10.01 -42.12
C LEU A 341 19.85 11.09 -41.75
N GLY A 342 20.13 11.99 -40.81
CA GLY A 342 19.21 13.03 -40.35
C GLY A 342 18.06 12.51 -39.47
N LEU A 343 18.29 11.44 -38.70
CA LEU A 343 17.27 10.73 -37.93
C LEU A 343 17.24 11.07 -36.43
N GLU A 344 18.01 12.07 -36.01
CA GLU A 344 18.20 12.43 -34.60
C GLU A 344 16.89 12.78 -33.89
N ALA A 345 15.91 13.33 -34.60
CA ALA A 345 14.58 13.63 -34.07
C ALA A 345 13.61 12.43 -34.07
N SER A 346 13.93 11.35 -34.80
CA SER A 346 13.02 10.21 -35.05
C SER A 346 13.42 8.92 -34.33
N ILE A 347 14.70 8.79 -33.93
CA ILE A 347 15.23 7.63 -33.22
C ILE A 347 15.85 8.14 -31.92
N GLU A 348 15.21 7.85 -30.80
CA GLU A 348 15.74 8.17 -29.48
C GLU A 348 16.84 7.16 -29.13
N LEU A 349 18.09 7.49 -29.48
CA LEU A 349 19.24 6.69 -29.08
C LEU A 349 19.61 6.99 -27.63
N ARG A 350 19.48 5.96 -26.79
CA ARG A 350 19.87 6.04 -25.37
C ARG A 350 21.37 5.89 -25.23
N LYS A 351 22.11 6.96 -25.57
CA LYS A 351 23.55 7.08 -25.30
C LYS A 351 23.78 6.75 -23.82
N ASN A 352 24.58 5.71 -23.56
CA ASN A 352 24.96 5.14 -22.24
C ASN A 352 24.28 3.82 -21.82
N GLU A 353 23.31 3.27 -22.55
CA GLU A 353 22.73 1.96 -22.16
C GLU A 353 23.57 0.75 -22.60
N PHE A 354 24.35 0.85 -23.67
CA PHE A 354 25.26 -0.21 -24.14
C PHE A 354 26.38 0.36 -25.03
N SER A 355 27.55 -0.29 -25.08
CA SER A 355 28.64 0.09 -25.99
C SER A 355 28.52 -0.56 -27.37
N SER A 356 27.93 -1.75 -27.45
CA SER A 356 27.70 -2.46 -28.70
C SER A 356 26.46 -3.36 -28.65
N VAL A 357 25.92 -3.71 -29.81
CA VAL A 357 24.78 -4.65 -29.92
C VAL A 357 25.14 -6.01 -29.31
N ALA A 358 26.39 -6.46 -29.47
CA ALA A 358 26.88 -7.71 -28.87
C ALA A 358 26.93 -7.64 -27.33
N GLU A 359 27.31 -6.50 -26.76
CA GLU A 359 27.26 -6.30 -25.31
C GLU A 359 25.81 -6.30 -24.81
N PHE A 360 24.91 -5.59 -25.49
CA PHE A 360 23.49 -5.58 -25.15
C PHE A 360 22.88 -6.98 -25.19
N GLN A 361 23.18 -7.76 -26.24
CA GLN A 361 22.78 -9.16 -26.35
C GLN A 361 23.30 -9.99 -25.17
N ALA A 362 24.59 -9.91 -24.86
CA ALA A 362 25.17 -10.66 -23.74
C ALA A 362 24.57 -10.25 -22.37
N GLN A 363 24.22 -8.98 -22.20
CA GLN A 363 23.49 -8.51 -21.01
C GLN A 363 22.06 -9.06 -20.98
N ALA A 364 21.36 -9.04 -22.11
CA ALA A 364 20.02 -9.60 -22.25
C ALA A 364 20.00 -11.11 -21.99
N GLU A 365 21.00 -11.86 -22.47
CA GLU A 365 21.15 -13.30 -22.20
C GLU A 365 21.35 -13.60 -20.73
N ARG A 366 22.23 -12.86 -20.05
CA ARG A 366 22.44 -13.00 -18.61
C ARG A 366 21.18 -12.69 -17.83
N LYS A 367 20.46 -11.63 -18.22
CA LYS A 367 19.21 -11.24 -17.57
C LYS A 367 18.13 -12.30 -17.79
N GLN A 368 17.98 -12.79 -19.01
CA GLN A 368 17.08 -13.90 -19.34
C GLN A 368 17.36 -15.13 -18.47
N ALA A 369 18.62 -15.60 -18.43
CA ALA A 369 18.99 -16.77 -17.65
C ALA A 369 18.73 -16.57 -16.14
N GLY A 370 18.97 -15.36 -15.65
CA GLY A 370 18.64 -14.98 -14.27
C GLY A 370 17.12 -15.01 -14.00
N LEU A 371 16.30 -14.56 -14.95
CA LEU A 371 14.84 -14.59 -14.83
C LEU A 371 14.29 -16.03 -14.87
N GLU A 372 14.80 -16.88 -15.76
CA GLU A 372 14.43 -18.30 -15.83
C GLU A 372 14.80 -19.05 -14.53
N THR A 373 16.02 -18.84 -14.04
CA THR A 373 16.46 -19.41 -12.76
C THR A 373 15.57 -18.95 -11.61
N SER A 374 15.20 -17.66 -11.58
CA SER A 374 14.34 -17.12 -10.52
C SER A 374 12.92 -17.66 -10.62
N GLN A 375 12.39 -17.84 -11.83
CA GLN A 375 11.09 -18.46 -12.05
C GLN A 375 11.08 -19.92 -11.59
N GLU A 376 12.10 -20.70 -11.94
CA GLU A 376 12.25 -22.08 -11.46
C GLU A 376 12.36 -22.15 -9.94
N ALA A 377 13.10 -21.24 -9.30
CA ALA A 377 13.19 -21.16 -7.85
C ALA A 377 11.81 -20.94 -7.21
N VAL A 378 11.03 -19.98 -7.71
CA VAL A 378 9.67 -19.72 -7.21
C VAL A 378 8.74 -20.93 -7.38
N LEU A 379 8.87 -21.67 -8.48
CA LEU A 379 8.06 -22.87 -8.71
C LEU A 379 8.50 -24.07 -7.87
N ARG A 380 9.80 -24.22 -7.62
CA ARG A 380 10.39 -25.36 -6.90
C ARG A 380 10.32 -25.22 -5.39
N GLU A 381 10.60 -24.03 -4.87
CA GLU A 381 10.63 -23.74 -3.43
C GLU A 381 9.21 -23.69 -2.84
N ASN A 382 8.19 -23.58 -3.69
CA ASN A 382 6.78 -23.40 -3.33
C ASN A 382 6.60 -22.42 -2.15
N PRO A 383 7.03 -21.16 -2.31
CA PRO A 383 6.91 -20.18 -1.27
C PRO A 383 5.44 -19.95 -0.91
N LYS A 384 5.24 -19.41 0.29
CA LYS A 384 3.96 -18.93 0.81
C LYS A 384 3.21 -18.08 -0.23
N LEU A 385 1.89 -18.15 -0.26
CA LEU A 385 1.04 -17.62 -1.33
C LEU A 385 1.30 -16.13 -1.62
N GLY A 386 1.38 -15.28 -0.60
CA GLY A 386 1.65 -13.84 -0.75
C GLY A 386 3.06 -13.57 -1.27
N GLU A 387 4.06 -14.28 -0.76
CA GLU A 387 5.44 -14.21 -1.25
C GLU A 387 5.56 -14.67 -2.70
N LYS A 388 4.89 -15.77 -3.05
CA LYS A 388 4.80 -16.31 -4.42
C LYS A 388 4.21 -15.28 -5.37
N THR A 389 3.09 -14.66 -4.97
CA THR A 389 2.41 -13.61 -5.76
C THR A 389 3.35 -12.45 -6.04
N LYS A 390 3.99 -11.91 -5.00
CA LYS A 390 4.92 -10.78 -5.13
C LYS A 390 6.08 -11.11 -6.06
N LYS A 391 6.76 -12.23 -5.84
CA LYS A 391 7.89 -12.66 -6.69
C LYS A 391 7.48 -12.86 -8.14
N LEU A 392 6.31 -13.46 -8.41
CA LEU A 392 5.82 -13.65 -9.77
C LEU A 392 5.46 -12.32 -10.46
N LYS A 393 4.89 -11.36 -9.73
CA LYS A 393 4.63 -9.99 -10.27
C LYS A 393 5.92 -9.28 -10.65
N GLU A 394 6.94 -9.35 -9.80
CA GLU A 394 8.25 -8.75 -10.06
C GLU A 394 8.91 -9.41 -11.29
N LEU A 395 8.91 -10.75 -11.35
CA LEU A 395 9.44 -11.51 -12.48
C LEU A 395 8.74 -11.19 -13.80
N GLU A 396 7.41 -11.17 -13.82
CA GLU A 396 6.63 -10.83 -15.01
C GLU A 396 6.95 -9.41 -15.50
N LYS A 397 7.02 -8.44 -14.58
CA LYS A 397 7.39 -7.05 -14.91
C LYS A 397 8.78 -6.97 -15.52
N GLU A 398 9.75 -7.68 -14.96
CA GLU A 398 11.12 -7.71 -15.49
C GLU A 398 11.23 -8.42 -16.85
N ALA A 399 10.50 -9.52 -17.04
CA ALA A 399 10.42 -10.24 -18.32
C ALA A 399 9.80 -9.36 -19.42
N ILE A 400 8.71 -8.64 -19.11
CA ILE A 400 8.10 -7.68 -20.03
C ILE A 400 9.08 -6.54 -20.37
N ALA A 401 9.80 -6.02 -19.37
CA ALA A 401 10.79 -4.97 -19.59
C ALA A 401 11.91 -5.42 -20.53
N LEU A 402 12.45 -6.63 -20.31
CA LEU A 402 13.49 -7.21 -21.18
C LEU A 402 12.98 -7.38 -22.62
N LYS A 403 11.77 -7.94 -22.79
CA LYS A 403 11.13 -8.08 -24.11
C LYS A 403 11.00 -6.73 -24.83
N LYS A 404 10.55 -5.69 -24.13
CA LYS A 404 10.42 -4.33 -24.70
C LYS A 404 11.77 -3.72 -25.08
N SER A 405 12.81 -3.94 -24.28
CA SER A 405 14.17 -3.47 -24.59
C SER A 405 14.72 -4.12 -25.87
N LEU A 406 14.47 -5.43 -26.07
CA LEU A 406 14.84 -6.13 -27.30
C LEU A 406 14.05 -5.62 -28.51
N GLU A 407 12.73 -5.43 -28.35
CA GLU A 407 11.86 -4.86 -29.40
C GLU A 407 12.32 -3.48 -29.86
N TRP A 408 12.68 -2.62 -28.91
CA TRP A 408 13.22 -1.30 -29.21
C TRP A 408 14.54 -1.39 -29.99
N LEU A 409 15.48 -2.23 -29.57
CA LEU A 409 16.76 -2.35 -30.29
C LEU A 409 16.55 -2.86 -31.73
N GLU A 410 15.76 -3.92 -31.88
CA GLU A 410 15.55 -4.59 -33.16
C GLU A 410 14.76 -3.72 -34.14
N SER A 411 13.58 -3.25 -33.73
CA SER A 411 12.63 -2.58 -34.63
C SER A 411 12.88 -1.07 -34.74
N GLU A 412 13.10 -0.40 -33.60
CA GLU A 412 13.19 1.07 -33.56
C GLU A 412 14.58 1.56 -33.92
N VAL A 413 15.64 0.92 -33.41
CA VAL A 413 17.01 1.36 -33.69
C VAL A 413 17.52 0.75 -34.99
N ILE A 414 17.63 -0.58 -35.06
CA ILE A 414 18.22 -1.28 -36.21
C ILE A 414 17.29 -1.23 -37.42
N GLY A 415 16.01 -1.56 -37.24
CA GLY A 415 14.99 -1.61 -38.29
C GLY A 415 14.82 -0.27 -39.00
N LYS A 416 14.51 0.81 -38.27
CA LYS A 416 14.37 2.14 -38.88
C LYS A 416 15.65 2.61 -39.53
N THR A 417 16.82 2.46 -38.89
CA THR A 417 18.10 2.88 -39.49
C THR A 417 18.36 2.15 -40.82
N SER A 418 18.04 0.86 -40.91
CA SER A 418 18.15 0.08 -42.15
C SER A 418 17.17 0.56 -43.23
N GLU A 419 15.93 0.88 -42.87
CA GLU A 419 14.93 1.40 -43.79
C GLU A 419 15.35 2.74 -44.41
N TYR A 420 15.73 3.70 -43.57
CA TYR A 420 16.19 5.02 -44.00
C TYR A 420 17.49 4.94 -44.82
N CYS A 421 18.41 4.07 -44.41
CA CYS A 421 19.60 3.78 -45.18
C CYS A 421 19.25 3.32 -46.60
N SER A 422 18.31 2.38 -46.73
CA SER A 422 17.88 1.85 -48.03
C SER A 422 17.27 2.96 -48.90
N ALA A 423 16.42 3.80 -48.32
CA ALA A 423 15.84 4.95 -49.01
C ALA A 423 16.91 5.93 -49.50
N LYS A 424 17.89 6.24 -48.65
CA LYS A 424 18.99 7.15 -49.00
C LYS A 424 19.91 6.57 -50.07
N ALA A 425 20.14 5.26 -50.04
CA ALA A 425 20.89 4.56 -51.06
C ALA A 425 20.21 4.59 -52.44
N VAL A 426 18.88 4.53 -52.49
CA VAL A 426 18.13 4.75 -53.74
C VAL A 426 18.36 6.16 -54.28
N GLU A 427 18.32 7.18 -53.42
CA GLU A 427 18.53 8.58 -53.80
C GLU A 427 19.95 8.81 -54.35
N ILE A 428 20.98 8.40 -53.60
CA ILE A 428 22.38 8.59 -53.97
C ILE A 428 22.73 7.79 -55.22
N GLY A 429 22.24 6.55 -55.34
CA GLY A 429 22.47 5.72 -56.53
C GLY A 429 21.94 6.37 -57.82
N LYS A 430 20.76 7.03 -57.77
CA LYS A 430 20.24 7.78 -58.91
C LYS A 430 21.14 8.96 -59.28
N LYS A 431 21.64 9.72 -58.30
CA LYS A 431 22.56 10.85 -58.52
C LYS A 431 23.91 10.38 -59.09
N ALA A 432 24.46 9.30 -58.57
CA ALA A 432 25.69 8.69 -59.06
C ALA A 432 25.57 8.22 -60.52
N ALA A 433 24.45 7.60 -60.91
CA ALA A 433 24.21 7.17 -62.29
C ALA A 433 24.18 8.34 -63.30
N VAL A 434 23.80 9.54 -62.86
CA VAL A 434 23.86 10.77 -63.68
C VAL A 434 25.32 11.21 -63.85
N LEU A 435 26.07 11.32 -62.75
CA LEU A 435 27.47 11.76 -62.73
C LEU A 435 28.42 10.79 -63.46
N LYS A 436 28.07 9.50 -63.52
CA LYS A 436 28.81 8.49 -64.28
C LYS A 436 28.87 8.77 -65.79
N LYS A 437 28.00 9.64 -66.32
CA LYS A 437 28.06 10.08 -67.73
C LYS A 437 29.19 11.08 -67.99
N GLU A 438 29.77 11.66 -66.95
CA GLU A 438 30.88 12.60 -67.03
C GLU A 438 32.20 11.86 -66.82
N LYS A 439 33.14 12.00 -67.77
CA LYS A 439 34.42 11.26 -67.76
C LYS A 439 35.27 11.50 -66.51
N GLU A 440 35.17 12.69 -65.93
CA GLU A 440 35.95 13.12 -64.76
C GLU A 440 35.51 12.42 -63.46
N PHE A 441 34.22 12.06 -63.35
CA PHE A 441 33.66 11.45 -62.13
C PHE A 441 33.32 9.96 -62.28
N PHE A 442 33.62 9.35 -63.43
CA PHE A 442 33.21 7.98 -63.77
C PHE A 442 33.56 6.94 -62.68
N GLU A 443 34.81 6.90 -62.24
CA GLU A 443 35.27 5.89 -61.26
C GLU A 443 34.62 6.06 -59.88
N LYS A 444 34.49 7.30 -59.40
CA LYS A 444 33.89 7.59 -58.09
C LYS A 444 32.37 7.45 -58.11
N ALA A 445 31.71 7.82 -59.21
CA ALA A 445 30.30 7.58 -59.43
C ALA A 445 29.99 6.07 -59.52
N GLN A 446 30.85 5.28 -60.18
CA GLN A 446 30.73 3.82 -60.23
C GLN A 446 30.92 3.18 -58.84
N PHE A 447 31.87 3.67 -58.04
CA PHE A 447 32.03 3.23 -56.66
C PHE A 447 30.77 3.50 -55.81
N LEU A 448 30.20 4.70 -55.91
CA LEU A 448 28.97 5.07 -55.19
C LEU A 448 27.76 4.23 -55.61
N GLU A 449 27.60 3.98 -56.91
CA GLU A 449 26.52 3.15 -57.43
C GLU A 449 26.61 1.71 -56.90
N ASN A 450 27.82 1.12 -56.86
CA ASN A 450 28.04 -0.20 -56.28
C ASN A 450 27.74 -0.25 -54.78
N ARG A 451 28.16 0.76 -54.01
CA ARG A 451 27.85 0.84 -52.57
C ARG A 451 26.38 1.10 -52.29
N ALA A 452 25.71 1.88 -53.14
CA ALA A 452 24.26 2.08 -53.07
C ALA A 452 23.47 0.80 -53.38
N LEU A 453 23.99 -0.09 -54.23
CA LEU A 453 23.40 -1.42 -54.46
C LEU A 453 23.55 -2.32 -53.22
N GLU A 454 24.73 -2.34 -52.60
CA GLU A 454 24.97 -3.11 -51.37
C GLU A 454 24.13 -2.59 -50.19
N ALA A 455 23.95 -1.27 -50.06
CA ALA A 455 23.14 -0.65 -49.02
C ALA A 455 21.61 -0.86 -49.19
N LYS A 456 21.16 -1.36 -50.34
CA LYS A 456 19.76 -1.77 -50.60
C LYS A 456 19.48 -3.23 -50.26
N SER A 457 20.52 -4.02 -49.99
CA SER A 457 20.36 -5.45 -49.68
C SER A 457 19.66 -5.63 -48.31
N PRO A 458 18.89 -6.71 -48.10
CA PRO A 458 18.22 -6.94 -46.81
C PRO A 458 19.21 -7.03 -45.65
N SER A 459 19.01 -6.17 -44.65
CA SER A 459 19.46 -6.10 -43.25
C SER A 459 20.78 -6.75 -42.82
N GLY A 460 21.65 -5.93 -42.20
CA GLY A 460 22.79 -6.38 -41.40
C GLY A 460 23.90 -5.33 -41.27
N LYS A 461 24.98 -5.65 -40.56
CA LYS A 461 26.22 -4.85 -40.46
C LYS A 461 26.77 -4.51 -41.85
N LYS A 462 26.69 -5.44 -42.81
CA LYS A 462 27.14 -5.17 -44.18
C LYS A 462 26.33 -4.05 -44.84
N GLN A 463 25.01 -4.08 -44.71
CA GLN A 463 24.15 -3.05 -45.26
C GLN A 463 24.42 -1.70 -44.59
N LEU A 464 24.41 -1.63 -43.26
CA LEU A 464 24.64 -0.38 -42.51
C LEU A 464 26.07 0.15 -42.73
N SER A 465 27.08 -0.71 -42.79
CA SER A 465 28.47 -0.33 -43.09
C SER A 465 28.64 0.15 -44.53
N SER A 466 28.01 -0.51 -45.51
CA SER A 466 27.99 -0.03 -46.89
C SER A 466 27.24 1.29 -47.03
N CYS A 467 26.20 1.50 -46.21
CA CYS A 467 25.51 2.78 -46.09
C CYS A 467 26.42 3.90 -45.63
N TRP A 468 27.14 3.68 -44.53
CA TRP A 468 28.09 4.63 -43.97
C TRP A 468 29.16 5.00 -45.01
N LYS A 469 29.77 3.99 -45.65
CA LYS A 469 30.77 4.21 -46.70
C LYS A 469 30.21 4.95 -47.91
N MET A 470 28.96 4.66 -48.28
CA MET A 470 28.27 5.38 -49.36
C MET A 470 28.04 6.85 -49.00
N LEU A 471 27.56 7.16 -47.79
CA LEU A 471 27.34 8.53 -47.33
C LEU A 471 28.65 9.33 -47.32
N GLN A 472 29.72 8.75 -46.77
CA GLN A 472 31.04 9.39 -46.74
C GLN A 472 31.61 9.62 -48.14
N ALA A 473 31.52 8.63 -49.03
CA ALA A 473 31.95 8.79 -50.42
C ALA A 473 31.12 9.83 -51.18
N PHE A 474 29.83 9.95 -50.87
CA PHE A 474 28.95 10.94 -51.50
C PHE A 474 29.28 12.35 -51.04
N LYS A 475 29.61 12.52 -49.74
CA LYS A 475 30.10 13.77 -49.15
C LYS A 475 31.43 14.20 -49.79
N SER A 476 32.37 13.28 -49.94
CA SER A 476 33.66 13.53 -50.61
C SER A 476 33.50 13.87 -52.10
N LEU A 477 32.66 13.14 -52.84
CA LEU A 477 32.39 13.46 -54.25
C LEU A 477 31.73 14.84 -54.40
N ARG A 478 30.81 15.20 -53.49
CA ARG A 478 30.19 16.53 -53.47
C ARG A 478 31.24 17.63 -53.23
N GLN A 479 32.22 17.39 -52.37
CA GLN A 479 33.31 18.33 -52.12
C GLN A 479 34.26 18.49 -53.32
N GLU A 480 34.52 17.41 -54.07
CA GLU A 480 35.42 17.43 -55.22
C GLU A 480 34.76 17.95 -56.51
N ALA A 481 33.50 17.57 -56.77
CA ALA A 481 32.75 17.97 -57.98
C ALA A 481 32.32 19.44 -57.96
N LEU A 482 32.34 20.09 -56.80
CA LEU A 482 31.99 21.50 -56.62
C LEU A 482 33.21 22.41 -56.40
N GLY A 483 34.44 21.90 -56.57
CA GLY A 483 35.70 22.67 -56.59
C GLY A 483 35.73 23.88 -55.66
N GLN A 484 36.15 23.68 -54.40
CA GLN A 484 36.17 24.70 -53.35
C GLN A 484 34.87 25.51 -53.25
N GLU A 485 34.00 25.14 -52.30
CA GLU A 485 33.05 26.11 -51.82
C GLU A 485 33.83 27.35 -51.29
N PRO A 486 33.47 28.58 -51.69
CA PRO A 486 33.90 29.76 -50.96
C PRO A 486 33.08 29.75 -49.66
N LYS A 487 33.54 29.06 -48.61
CA LYS A 487 32.72 28.81 -47.42
C LYS A 487 33.49 28.72 -46.09
N GLN A 488 34.62 29.40 -45.95
CA GLN A 488 35.05 29.79 -44.61
C GLN A 488 34.73 31.26 -44.36
N GLU A 489 35.20 32.21 -45.18
CA GLU A 489 34.80 33.62 -45.00
C GLU A 489 33.32 33.89 -45.33
N LYS A 490 32.74 33.29 -46.38
CA LYS A 490 31.29 33.45 -46.69
C LYS A 490 30.37 32.70 -45.73
N LEU A 491 30.84 31.61 -45.12
CA LEU A 491 30.04 30.86 -44.16
C LEU A 491 30.10 31.53 -42.78
N GLU A 492 31.27 32.05 -42.38
CA GLU A 492 31.42 32.90 -41.19
C GLU A 492 30.64 34.20 -41.33
N ILE A 493 30.66 34.86 -42.50
CA ILE A 493 29.81 36.01 -42.78
C ILE A 493 28.33 35.61 -42.80
N GLN A 494 27.94 34.46 -43.37
CA GLN A 494 26.53 34.01 -43.33
C GLN A 494 26.06 33.66 -41.91
N GLU A 495 26.87 32.94 -41.13
CA GLU A 495 26.57 32.56 -39.75
C GLU A 495 26.50 33.80 -38.85
N CYS A 496 27.44 34.73 -39.00
CA CYS A 496 27.40 36.00 -38.32
C CYS A 496 26.17 36.84 -38.74
N MET A 497 25.90 36.96 -40.04
CA MET A 497 24.74 37.70 -40.55
C MET A 497 23.43 37.10 -40.07
N GLN A 498 23.30 35.77 -40.05
CA GLN A 498 22.12 35.09 -39.53
C GLN A 498 21.93 35.40 -38.02
N THR A 499 23.01 35.37 -37.25
CA THR A 499 22.99 35.69 -35.81
C THR A 499 22.60 37.15 -35.57
N VAL A 500 23.10 38.07 -36.39
CA VAL A 500 22.76 39.50 -36.35
C VAL A 500 21.32 39.76 -36.81
N GLU A 501 20.82 39.03 -37.81
CA GLU A 501 19.44 39.10 -38.29
C GLU A 501 18.44 38.66 -37.22
N GLU A 502 18.74 37.56 -36.54
CA GLU A 502 17.96 37.06 -35.40
C GLU A 502 17.97 38.08 -34.24
N ALA A 503 19.12 38.70 -33.96
CA ALA A 503 19.21 39.76 -32.95
C ALA A 503 18.44 41.02 -33.36
N ALA A 504 18.53 41.46 -34.62
CA ALA A 504 17.85 42.65 -35.12
C ALA A 504 16.32 42.53 -35.09
N ALA A 505 15.77 41.32 -35.17
CA ALA A 505 14.34 41.06 -35.05
C ALA A 505 13.79 41.45 -33.67
N THR A 506 14.62 41.39 -32.62
CA THR A 506 14.21 41.58 -31.21
C THR A 506 14.91 42.76 -30.53
N MET A 507 15.96 43.30 -31.16
CA MET A 507 16.78 44.40 -30.64
C MET A 507 16.85 45.55 -31.67
N PRO A 508 16.02 46.60 -31.51
CA PRO A 508 15.99 47.73 -32.45
C PRO A 508 17.34 48.44 -32.64
N SER A 509 18.21 48.39 -31.64
CA SER A 509 19.57 48.96 -31.66
C SER A 509 20.55 48.22 -32.57
N ILE A 510 20.29 46.94 -32.89
CA ILE A 510 21.10 46.12 -33.82
C ILE A 510 20.62 46.31 -35.26
N LYS A 511 19.32 46.58 -35.46
CA LYS A 511 18.69 46.75 -36.77
C LYS A 511 19.37 47.81 -37.65
N GLN A 512 19.75 48.96 -37.08
CA GLN A 512 20.47 50.00 -37.84
C GLN A 512 21.85 49.54 -38.34
N GLY A 513 22.55 48.71 -37.57
CA GLY A 513 23.84 48.13 -37.98
C GLY A 513 23.66 47.05 -39.06
N LEU A 514 22.61 46.23 -38.95
CA LEU A 514 22.27 45.24 -39.97
C LEU A 514 21.93 45.89 -41.32
N GLU A 515 21.13 46.97 -41.31
CA GLU A 515 20.81 47.74 -42.52
C GLU A 515 22.06 48.34 -43.18
N MET A 516 23.08 48.73 -42.38
CA MET A 516 24.38 49.14 -42.90
C MET A 516 25.19 47.99 -43.50
N LEU A 517 25.23 46.82 -42.84
CA LEU A 517 25.90 45.61 -43.35
C LEU A 517 25.29 45.13 -44.67
N GLN A 518 23.95 45.11 -44.77
CA GLN A 518 23.23 44.76 -46.00
C GLN A 518 23.54 45.75 -47.13
N ARG A 519 23.61 47.06 -46.84
CA ARG A 519 24.07 48.06 -47.83
C ARG A 519 25.52 47.86 -48.27
N TRP A 520 26.42 47.44 -47.39
CA TRP A 520 27.81 47.16 -47.76
C TRP A 520 27.93 45.88 -48.61
N GLN A 521 27.08 44.88 -48.39
CA GLN A 521 26.95 43.72 -49.30
C GLN A 521 26.46 44.14 -50.70
N GLU A 522 25.48 45.05 -50.79
CA GLU A 522 24.97 45.57 -52.08
C GLU A 522 26.00 46.42 -52.85
N LEU A 523 26.94 47.06 -52.13
CA LEU A 523 27.97 47.93 -52.70
C LEU A 523 29.26 47.19 -53.08
N GLU A 524 29.30 45.86 -52.98
CA GLU A 524 30.48 45.01 -53.24
C GLU A 524 31.74 45.47 -52.47
N GLU A 525 31.58 45.93 -51.22
CA GLU A 525 32.70 46.22 -50.31
C GLU A 525 33.48 44.92 -49.97
N SER A 526 34.73 45.05 -49.51
CA SER A 526 35.59 43.88 -49.28
C SER A 526 34.98 42.92 -48.23
N GLU A 527 34.98 41.62 -48.53
CA GLU A 527 34.42 40.58 -47.64
C GLU A 527 35.05 40.62 -46.23
N GLU A 528 36.34 40.96 -46.16
CA GLU A 528 37.10 41.15 -44.90
C GLU A 528 36.55 42.29 -44.03
N ARG A 529 36.08 43.39 -44.63
CA ARG A 529 35.48 44.52 -43.91
C ARG A 529 34.07 44.19 -43.42
N ILE A 530 33.30 43.45 -44.22
CA ILE A 530 31.95 42.98 -43.86
C ILE A 530 32.04 42.00 -42.69
N SER A 531 33.00 41.08 -42.71
CA SER A 531 33.25 40.12 -41.61
C SER A 531 33.56 40.84 -40.29
N ILE A 532 34.53 41.77 -40.28
CA ILE A 532 34.93 42.51 -39.06
C ILE A 532 33.76 43.29 -38.45
N GLU A 533 32.96 43.97 -39.28
CA GLU A 533 31.85 44.79 -38.78
C GLU A 533 30.64 43.93 -38.39
N CYS A 534 30.44 42.78 -39.03
CA CYS A 534 29.45 41.80 -38.61
C CYS A 534 29.79 41.26 -37.21
N GLU A 535 31.05 40.85 -36.99
CA GLU A 535 31.50 40.32 -35.70
C GLU A 535 31.35 41.35 -34.57
N LYS A 536 31.69 42.64 -34.81
CA LYS A 536 31.43 43.71 -33.83
C LYS A 536 29.95 43.87 -33.50
N LEU A 537 29.09 43.73 -34.50
CA LEU A 537 27.66 43.87 -34.31
C LEU A 537 27.07 42.64 -33.59
N LYS A 538 27.64 41.45 -33.82
CA LYS A 538 27.36 40.22 -33.10
C LYS A 538 27.77 40.32 -31.64
N GLU A 539 28.98 40.77 -31.33
CA GLU A 539 29.43 41.03 -29.95
C GLU A 539 28.50 41.99 -29.21
N LYS A 540 28.12 43.09 -29.87
CA LYS A 540 27.17 44.06 -29.32
C LYS A 540 25.78 43.47 -29.08
N ALA A 541 25.30 42.58 -29.96
CA ALA A 541 24.05 41.87 -29.78
C ALA A 541 24.09 40.93 -28.57
N ILE A 542 25.21 40.24 -28.36
CA ILE A 542 25.43 39.36 -27.21
C ILE A 542 25.44 40.17 -25.91
N GLU A 543 26.13 41.31 -25.84
CA GLU A 543 26.15 42.18 -24.65
C GLU A 543 24.72 42.63 -24.26
N ILE A 544 23.93 43.07 -25.24
CA ILE A 544 22.53 43.48 -25.01
C ILE A 544 21.67 42.28 -24.58
N ALA A 545 21.91 41.10 -25.16
CA ALA A 545 21.21 39.88 -24.79
C ALA A 545 21.47 39.50 -23.33
N GLU A 546 22.73 39.59 -22.88
CA GLU A 546 23.11 39.31 -21.50
C GLU A 546 22.50 40.29 -20.50
N GLU A 547 22.44 41.58 -20.86
CA GLU A 547 21.79 42.60 -20.03
C GLU A 547 20.29 42.32 -19.89
N LYS A 548 19.59 42.04 -20.98
CA LYS A 548 18.15 41.72 -20.97
C LYS A 548 17.82 40.42 -20.24
N LEU A 549 18.69 39.42 -20.32
CA LEU A 549 18.51 38.12 -19.67
C LEU A 549 18.90 38.12 -18.19
N ALA A 550 19.59 39.15 -17.68
CA ALA A 550 20.17 39.14 -16.34
C ALA A 550 19.14 38.84 -15.24
N ASN A 551 17.94 39.44 -15.31
CA ASN A 551 16.88 39.20 -14.33
C ASN A 551 16.30 37.79 -14.45
N ALA A 552 15.87 37.39 -15.65
CA ALA A 552 15.35 36.05 -15.91
C ALA A 552 16.35 34.94 -15.54
N LYS A 553 17.64 35.17 -15.77
CA LYS A 553 18.73 34.23 -15.40
C LYS A 553 18.91 34.14 -13.88
N LYS A 554 18.78 35.25 -13.16
CA LYS A 554 18.81 35.25 -11.69
C LYS A 554 17.64 34.45 -11.12
N GLU A 555 16.44 34.65 -11.64
CA GLU A 555 15.23 33.90 -11.27
C GLU A 555 15.37 32.41 -11.61
N TRP A 556 15.92 32.09 -12.79
CA TRP A 556 16.18 30.72 -13.23
C TRP A 556 17.15 29.98 -12.31
N VAL A 557 18.22 30.64 -11.85
CA VAL A 557 19.15 30.06 -10.87
C VAL A 557 18.45 29.76 -9.54
N GLN A 558 17.54 30.63 -9.10
CA GLN A 558 16.75 30.39 -7.89
C GLN A 558 15.80 29.19 -8.07
N LEU A 559 15.07 29.13 -9.19
CA LEU A 559 14.21 27.99 -9.55
C LEU A 559 14.99 26.67 -9.58
N SER A 560 16.19 26.66 -10.17
CA SER A 560 17.05 25.47 -10.22
C SER A 560 17.49 25.02 -8.82
N SER A 561 17.79 25.97 -7.92
CA SER A 561 18.08 25.67 -6.52
C SER A 561 16.86 25.10 -5.79
N GLU A 562 15.67 25.66 -6.01
CA GLU A 562 14.41 25.21 -5.41
C GLU A 562 14.04 23.79 -5.87
N LEU A 563 14.20 23.48 -7.16
CA LEU A 563 14.05 22.14 -7.71
C LEU A 563 15.04 21.14 -7.10
N GLY A 564 16.28 21.57 -6.87
CA GLY A 564 17.29 20.74 -6.19
C GLY A 564 16.91 20.42 -4.75
N ILE A 565 16.35 21.38 -4.01
CA ILE A 565 15.84 21.16 -2.65
C ILE A 565 14.64 20.20 -2.68
N LEU A 566 13.68 20.39 -3.60
CA LEU A 566 12.52 19.51 -3.74
C LEU A 566 12.92 18.07 -4.08
N GLU A 567 13.95 17.88 -4.91
CA GLU A 567 14.50 16.56 -5.22
C GLU A 567 15.11 15.87 -4.00
N MET A 568 15.84 16.62 -3.16
CA MET A 568 16.40 16.09 -1.91
C MET A 568 15.30 15.69 -0.92
N LEU A 569 14.17 16.41 -0.89
CA LEU A 569 13.06 16.16 0.03
C LEU A 569 12.13 15.02 -0.43
N SER A 570 11.78 14.98 -1.72
CA SER A 570 10.74 14.08 -2.25
C SER A 570 11.26 12.80 -2.91
N GLY A 571 12.57 12.70 -3.14
CA GLY A 571 13.19 11.61 -3.89
C GLY A 571 12.96 11.71 -5.41
N THR A 572 13.73 10.92 -6.18
CA THR A 572 13.78 11.03 -7.65
C THR A 572 12.54 10.50 -8.38
N GLU A 573 11.67 9.76 -7.69
CA GLU A 573 10.50 9.09 -8.27
C GLU A 573 9.20 9.92 -8.24
N ASN A 574 9.22 11.14 -7.69
CA ASN A 574 8.04 11.99 -7.63
C ASN A 574 7.59 12.46 -9.04
N SER A 575 6.39 12.04 -9.46
CA SER A 575 5.83 12.35 -10.78
C SER A 575 5.64 13.85 -11.06
N PHE A 576 5.34 14.63 -10.03
CA PHE A 576 5.21 16.09 -10.12
C PHE A 576 6.58 16.75 -10.32
N LEU A 577 7.61 16.30 -9.58
CA LEU A 577 9.00 16.73 -9.77
C LEU A 577 9.49 16.42 -11.18
N GLN A 578 9.17 15.25 -11.74
CA GLN A 578 9.57 14.89 -13.11
C GLN A 578 8.93 15.80 -14.17
N LYS A 579 7.66 16.17 -13.99
CA LYS A 579 6.96 17.14 -14.87
C LYS A 579 7.64 18.52 -14.81
N LEU A 580 7.89 19.02 -13.60
CA LEU A 580 8.54 20.32 -13.40
C LEU A 580 9.97 20.33 -13.92
N LYS A 581 10.75 19.27 -13.71
CA LYS A 581 12.10 19.13 -14.26
C LYS A 581 12.10 19.14 -15.79
N LYS A 582 11.10 18.54 -16.43
CA LYS A 582 10.95 18.60 -17.88
C LYS A 582 10.68 20.04 -18.36
N GLN A 583 9.73 20.74 -17.73
CA GLN A 583 9.41 22.14 -18.06
C GLN A 583 10.61 23.07 -17.81
N ALA A 584 11.31 22.88 -16.70
CA ALA A 584 12.53 23.61 -16.39
C ALA A 584 13.62 23.33 -17.45
N LYS A 585 13.83 22.08 -17.83
CA LYS A 585 14.82 21.73 -18.87
C LYS A 585 14.53 22.44 -20.20
N GLU A 586 13.26 22.48 -20.62
CA GLU A 586 12.82 23.19 -21.83
C GLU A 586 13.07 24.71 -21.73
N LEU A 587 12.85 25.31 -20.55
CA LEU A 587 13.17 26.72 -20.31
C LEU A 587 14.69 26.99 -20.31
N GLY A 588 15.46 26.06 -19.72
CA GLY A 588 16.91 26.10 -19.61
C GLY A 588 17.65 26.22 -20.95
N GLU A 589 17.05 25.72 -22.03
CA GLU A 589 17.60 25.84 -23.39
C GLU A 589 17.75 27.31 -23.84
N ASN A 590 16.91 28.22 -23.32
CA ASN A 590 16.98 29.66 -23.62
C ASN A 590 18.02 30.41 -22.77
N PHE A 591 18.60 29.74 -21.76
CA PHE A 591 19.67 30.28 -20.91
C PHE A 591 21.04 29.62 -21.20
N GLY A 592 21.11 28.81 -22.27
CA GLY A 592 22.29 28.03 -22.64
C GLY A 592 23.53 28.86 -22.96
N GLU A 593 24.69 28.19 -23.01
CA GLU A 593 25.97 28.84 -23.27
C GLU A 593 26.15 29.29 -24.73
N SER A 594 25.34 28.79 -25.67
CA SER A 594 25.44 29.17 -27.09
C SER A 594 24.95 30.60 -27.35
N GLU A 595 25.56 31.26 -28.33
CA GLU A 595 25.24 32.64 -28.73
C GLU A 595 23.78 32.77 -29.19
N GLN A 596 23.31 31.80 -29.99
CA GLN A 596 21.93 31.74 -30.47
C GLN A 596 20.90 31.55 -29.34
N ALA A 597 21.22 30.77 -28.30
CA ALA A 597 20.33 30.62 -27.16
C ALA A 597 20.15 31.94 -26.41
N ARG A 598 21.24 32.70 -26.20
CA ARG A 598 21.19 34.01 -25.53
C ARG A 598 20.39 35.02 -26.33
N ILE A 599 20.58 35.10 -27.64
CA ILE A 599 19.85 36.03 -28.51
C ILE A 599 18.36 35.69 -28.54
N LYS A 600 18.01 34.40 -28.70
CA LYS A 600 16.62 33.94 -28.68
C LYS A 600 15.97 34.21 -27.32
N GLY A 601 16.65 33.89 -26.22
CA GLY A 601 16.17 34.13 -24.86
C GLY A 601 15.95 35.61 -24.57
N ALA A 602 16.84 36.50 -25.03
CA ALA A 602 16.67 37.94 -24.88
C ALA A 602 15.46 38.51 -25.63
N GLY A 603 15.02 37.85 -26.71
CA GLY A 603 13.81 38.21 -27.44
C GLY A 603 12.51 37.93 -26.69
N ILE A 604 12.54 37.01 -25.73
CA ILE A 604 11.40 36.58 -24.92
C ILE A 604 11.68 36.74 -23.42
N SER A 605 12.58 37.64 -23.03
CA SER A 605 13.10 37.73 -21.66
C SER A 605 12.00 38.00 -20.62
N GLU A 606 11.02 38.85 -20.94
CA GLU A 606 9.88 39.16 -20.07
C GLU A 606 8.95 37.94 -19.89
N GLU A 607 8.72 37.17 -20.96
CA GLU A 607 7.92 35.95 -20.92
C GLU A 607 8.63 34.82 -20.17
N LEU A 608 9.96 34.71 -20.35
CA LEU A 608 10.81 33.78 -19.59
C LEU A 608 10.79 34.13 -18.11
N GLU A 609 10.98 35.40 -17.75
CA GLU A 609 10.93 35.86 -16.35
C GLU A 609 9.58 35.50 -15.71
N LYS A 610 8.48 35.80 -16.41
CA LYS A 610 7.13 35.47 -15.96
C LYS A 610 6.92 33.96 -15.79
N THR A 611 7.34 33.16 -16.77
CA THR A 611 7.15 31.70 -16.75
C THR A 611 7.98 31.05 -15.65
N VAL A 612 9.23 31.51 -15.45
CA VAL A 612 10.08 31.07 -14.34
C VAL A 612 9.41 31.42 -13.01
N GLN A 613 8.85 32.63 -12.87
CA GLN A 613 8.16 33.05 -11.65
C GLN A 613 6.90 32.22 -11.38
N GLU A 614 6.11 31.90 -12.41
CA GLU A 614 4.93 31.02 -12.30
C GLU A 614 5.32 29.62 -11.80
N LEU A 615 6.41 29.03 -12.33
CA LEU A 615 6.91 27.74 -11.87
C LEU A 615 7.40 27.77 -10.42
N ARG A 616 8.04 28.86 -10.00
CA ARG A 616 8.47 29.04 -8.60
C ARG A 616 7.28 29.08 -7.65
N GLU A 617 6.21 29.79 -8.02
CA GLU A 617 4.96 29.81 -7.25
C GLU A 617 4.25 28.44 -7.23
N GLU A 618 4.37 27.63 -8.30
CA GLU A 618 3.85 26.25 -8.33
C GLU A 618 4.66 25.30 -7.44
N ILE A 619 5.98 25.50 -7.35
CA ILE A 619 6.91 24.65 -6.58
C ILE A 619 6.82 24.91 -5.07
N LYS A 620 6.64 26.17 -4.67
CA LYS A 620 6.66 26.60 -3.27
C LYS A 620 5.74 25.78 -2.35
N PRO A 621 4.43 25.58 -2.64
CA PRO A 621 3.55 24.79 -1.78
C PRO A 621 3.97 23.31 -1.71
N GLU A 622 4.50 22.74 -2.79
CA GLU A 622 4.96 21.35 -2.78
C GLU A 622 6.27 21.20 -1.97
N MET A 623 7.17 22.18 -2.02
CA MET A 623 8.35 22.19 -1.16
C MET A 623 7.98 22.31 0.32
N GLU A 624 7.03 23.16 0.68
CA GLU A 624 6.53 23.29 2.06
C GLU A 624 5.95 21.96 2.56
N LYS A 625 5.16 21.29 1.72
CA LYS A 625 4.56 19.98 2.00
C LYS A 625 5.61 18.87 2.17
N GLU A 626 6.57 18.76 1.26
CA GLU A 626 7.61 17.73 1.35
C GLU A 626 8.62 18.02 2.47
N MET A 627 8.88 19.29 2.78
CA MET A 627 9.65 19.67 3.98
C MET A 627 8.92 19.24 5.26
N ALA A 628 7.59 19.39 5.31
CA ALA A 628 6.79 18.99 6.46
C ALA A 628 6.92 17.49 6.67
N LYS A 629 6.72 16.73 5.60
CA LYS A 629 6.89 15.29 5.59
C LYS A 629 8.30 14.88 6.02
N HIS A 630 9.35 15.52 5.49
CA HIS A 630 10.73 15.22 5.86
C HIS A 630 11.00 15.44 7.36
N LEU A 631 10.53 16.55 7.94
CA LEU A 631 10.65 16.80 9.37
C LEU A 631 9.88 15.79 10.20
N MET A 632 8.69 15.43 9.74
CA MET A 632 7.82 14.48 10.43
C MET A 632 8.35 13.05 10.40
N GLU A 633 8.92 12.58 9.28
CA GLU A 633 9.53 11.25 9.17
C GLU A 633 10.82 11.14 10.01
N ASN A 634 11.51 12.25 10.23
CA ASN A 634 12.73 12.32 11.04
C ASN A 634 12.51 12.90 12.44
N ALA A 635 11.25 13.03 12.86
CA ALA A 635 10.91 13.46 14.21
C ALA A 635 11.03 12.27 15.18
N SER A 636 11.47 12.52 16.41
CA SER A 636 11.34 11.58 17.51
C SER A 636 10.60 12.26 18.66
N ILE A 637 9.80 11.50 19.39
CA ILE A 637 9.11 11.96 20.58
C ILE A 637 9.50 11.03 21.72
N GLU A 638 10.04 11.59 22.79
CA GLU A 638 10.35 10.88 24.03
C GLU A 638 9.58 11.53 25.18
N ILE A 639 8.79 10.75 25.92
CA ILE A 639 8.09 11.23 27.12
C ILE A 639 8.79 10.66 28.35
N THR A 640 9.25 11.54 29.23
CA THR A 640 9.94 11.21 30.48
C THR A 640 9.18 11.75 31.67
N GLY A 641 9.21 11.05 32.80
CA GLY A 641 8.72 11.59 34.07
C GLY A 641 9.69 12.60 34.65
N ILE A 642 9.18 13.72 35.14
CA ILE A 642 10.01 14.78 35.76
C ILE A 642 10.32 14.40 37.21
N ASP A 643 9.32 13.88 37.95
CA ASP A 643 9.44 13.53 39.37
C ASP A 643 8.68 12.23 39.69
N GLY A 644 9.41 11.21 40.16
CA GLY A 644 8.85 10.00 40.78
C GLY A 644 8.71 8.77 39.88
N GLU A 645 8.52 7.61 40.51
CA GLU A 645 8.21 6.35 39.82
C GLU A 645 6.83 6.42 39.16
N ALA A 646 6.72 5.94 37.92
CA ALA A 646 5.47 5.90 37.19
C ALA A 646 4.49 4.89 37.83
N VAL A 647 3.39 5.40 38.40
CA VAL A 647 2.32 4.56 38.98
C VAL A 647 1.10 4.59 38.07
N ALA A 648 0.57 3.41 37.73
CA ALA A 648 -0.65 3.29 36.94
C ALA A 648 -1.82 4.04 37.61
N ASN A 649 -2.67 4.68 36.81
CA ASN A 649 -3.81 5.50 37.21
C ASN A 649 -3.48 6.73 38.07
N GLN A 650 -2.21 7.14 38.18
CA GLN A 650 -1.82 8.37 38.88
C GLN A 650 -1.28 9.40 37.90
N GLU A 651 -1.74 10.64 38.07
CA GLU A 651 -1.15 11.80 37.38
C GLU A 651 0.29 12.00 37.86
N MET A 652 1.21 12.14 36.91
CA MET A 652 2.58 12.54 37.16
C MET A 652 2.97 13.70 36.27
N GLN A 653 3.95 14.50 36.72
CA GLN A 653 4.56 15.47 35.83
C GLN A 653 5.42 14.74 34.79
N ALA A 654 5.20 15.07 33.53
CA ALA A 654 5.89 14.47 32.40
C ALA A 654 6.41 15.55 31.47
N ARG A 655 7.56 15.26 30.86
CA ARG A 655 8.21 16.06 29.83
C ARG A 655 8.22 15.28 28.53
N ALA A 656 7.55 15.80 27.52
CA ALA A 656 7.68 15.37 26.14
C ALA A 656 8.82 16.14 25.47
N MET A 657 9.87 15.44 25.05
CA MET A 657 10.96 15.95 24.23
C MET A 657 10.66 15.60 22.77
N LEU A 658 10.35 16.61 21.97
CA LEU A 658 10.22 16.51 20.52
C LEU A 658 11.57 16.84 19.89
N GLU A 659 12.13 15.90 19.13
CA GLU A 659 13.37 16.12 18.40
C GLU A 659 13.10 16.07 16.90
N PHE A 660 13.37 17.16 16.21
CA PHE A 660 13.33 17.21 14.75
C PHE A 660 14.75 17.22 14.21
N TYR A 661 15.04 16.36 13.25
CA TYR A 661 16.28 16.43 12.51
C TYR A 661 16.04 16.93 11.10
N SER A 662 16.78 17.98 10.71
CA SER A 662 16.80 18.46 9.33
C SER A 662 18.20 18.39 8.74
N SER A 663 18.31 17.77 7.56
CA SER A 663 19.54 17.78 6.77
C SER A 663 19.71 19.07 5.92
N ILE A 664 18.64 19.87 5.83
CA ILE A 664 18.51 21.06 4.98
C ILE A 664 18.14 22.27 5.85
N GLU A 665 18.70 23.44 5.55
CA GLU A 665 18.30 24.70 6.19
C GLU A 665 17.09 25.29 5.45
N TRP A 666 16.07 25.72 6.19
CA TRP A 666 14.82 26.25 5.64
C TRP A 666 14.52 27.62 6.24
N ASN A 667 14.54 28.65 5.40
CA ASN A 667 14.44 30.04 5.84
C ASN A 667 13.01 30.61 5.80
N ASN A 668 12.01 29.80 5.47
CA ASN A 668 10.61 30.23 5.49
C ASN A 668 9.94 29.80 6.80
N SER A 669 8.94 30.57 7.22
CA SER A 669 8.11 30.19 8.36
C SER A 669 7.34 28.90 8.05
N MET A 670 7.21 28.03 9.04
CA MET A 670 6.53 26.75 8.90
C MET A 670 5.69 26.44 10.13
N GLU A 671 4.48 25.95 9.91
CA GLU A 671 3.57 25.52 10.97
C GLU A 671 3.44 23.99 10.97
N LEU A 672 3.68 23.36 12.12
CA LEU A 672 3.44 21.94 12.33
C LEU A 672 2.44 21.75 13.47
N GLN A 673 1.36 21.01 13.21
CA GLN A 673 0.43 20.59 14.25
C GLN A 673 0.75 19.16 14.69
N ILE A 674 0.83 18.94 16.00
CA ILE A 674 1.20 17.67 16.61
C ILE A 674 0.18 17.30 17.67
N GLU A 675 -0.50 16.16 17.53
CA GLU A 675 -1.38 15.64 18.59
C GLU A 675 -0.52 15.09 19.75
N LEU A 676 -0.74 15.61 20.96
CA LEU A 676 -0.03 15.19 22.18
C LEU A 676 -0.91 14.23 22.99
N ILE A 677 -1.04 12.99 22.49
CA ILE A 677 -1.94 11.99 23.10
C ILE A 677 -1.38 11.51 24.45
N GLY A 678 -2.06 11.86 25.54
CA GLY A 678 -1.72 11.41 26.90
C GLY A 678 -0.94 12.42 27.75
N LEU A 679 -0.78 13.66 27.27
CA LEU A 679 -0.23 14.77 28.03
C LEU A 679 -1.33 15.83 28.22
N GLU A 680 -1.78 16.03 29.45
CA GLU A 680 -2.76 17.03 29.84
C GLU A 680 -2.09 18.34 30.26
N ASN A 681 -2.72 19.47 29.93
CA ASN A 681 -2.24 20.82 30.21
C ASN A 681 -0.78 21.07 29.77
N PRO A 682 -0.45 20.80 28.49
CA PRO A 682 0.91 21.00 27.98
C PRO A 682 1.32 22.48 28.01
N VAL A 683 2.57 22.74 28.38
CA VAL A 683 3.22 24.05 28.38
C VAL A 683 4.62 23.91 27.79
N LEU A 684 5.05 24.89 27.00
CA LEU A 684 6.40 24.91 26.45
C LEU A 684 7.39 25.18 27.59
N ALA A 685 8.28 24.22 27.85
CA ALA A 685 9.33 24.36 28.85
C ALA A 685 10.60 24.97 28.24
N SER A 686 11.05 24.45 27.10
CA SER A 686 12.24 24.97 26.41
C SER A 686 12.22 24.66 24.91
N SER A 687 13.01 25.40 24.13
CA SER A 687 13.30 25.09 22.73
C SER A 687 14.73 25.49 22.38
N THR A 688 15.41 24.69 21.56
CA THR A 688 16.76 25.01 21.05
C THR A 688 16.76 25.99 19.89
N SER A 689 15.58 26.37 19.37
CA SER A 689 15.42 27.29 18.24
C SER A 689 14.28 28.28 18.49
N SER A 690 14.15 29.29 17.64
CA SER A 690 13.06 30.29 17.73
C SER A 690 11.73 29.68 17.26
N VAL A 691 11.18 28.75 18.03
CA VAL A 691 9.88 28.12 17.80
C VAL A 691 8.86 28.68 18.78
N GLN A 692 7.72 29.11 18.25
CA GLN A 692 6.56 29.46 19.07
C GLN A 692 5.64 28.25 19.14
N ALA A 693 5.11 27.97 20.34
CA ALA A 693 4.20 26.85 20.56
C ALA A 693 2.84 27.38 21.03
N PHE A 694 1.78 27.01 20.32
CA PHE A 694 0.40 27.31 20.66
C PHE A 694 -0.32 26.02 21.02
N PHE A 695 -0.84 25.94 22.23
CA PHE A 695 -1.44 24.72 22.76
C PHE A 695 -2.96 24.75 22.59
N ASP A 696 -3.49 23.65 22.07
CA ASP A 696 -4.91 23.29 22.10
C ASP A 696 -5.08 22.01 22.93
N LYS A 697 -6.31 21.65 23.29
CA LYS A 697 -6.63 20.63 24.32
C LYS A 697 -5.86 19.31 24.16
N ASN A 698 -5.66 18.85 22.92
CA ASN A 698 -4.95 17.60 22.59
C ASN A 698 -3.85 17.78 21.54
N SER A 699 -3.45 19.02 21.21
CA SER A 699 -2.42 19.24 20.18
C SER A 699 -1.59 20.48 20.45
N VAL A 700 -0.33 20.46 19.99
CA VAL A 700 0.54 21.63 19.94
C VAL A 700 0.73 22.04 18.49
N ARG A 701 0.58 23.34 18.23
CA ARG A 701 0.94 23.97 16.98
C ARG A 701 2.30 24.64 17.18
N LEU A 702 3.28 24.20 16.43
CA LEU A 702 4.64 24.70 16.43
C LEU A 702 4.86 25.59 15.21
N GLU A 703 5.15 26.86 15.45
CA GLU A 703 5.53 27.82 14.42
C GLU A 703 7.05 28.00 14.44
N PHE A 704 7.70 27.41 13.43
CA PHE A 704 9.12 27.60 13.16
C PHE A 704 9.28 28.90 12.36
N GLN A 705 10.06 29.87 12.85
CA GLN A 705 10.41 31.04 12.05
C GLN A 705 11.43 30.71 10.94
N LYS A 706 12.31 29.75 11.24
CA LYS A 706 13.26 29.10 10.34
C LYS A 706 13.60 27.72 10.91
N ILE A 707 14.05 26.80 10.06
CA ILE A 707 14.55 25.48 10.48
C ILE A 707 16.04 25.43 10.17
N GLU A 708 16.85 25.39 11.21
CA GLU A 708 18.29 25.28 11.07
C GLU A 708 18.71 23.84 10.74
N LYS A 709 19.82 23.70 10.02
CA LYS A 709 20.40 22.40 9.76
C LYS A 709 20.86 21.75 11.06
N GLY A 710 20.45 20.50 11.29
CA GLY A 710 20.79 19.73 12.47
C GLY A 710 19.56 19.40 13.31
N LYS A 711 19.76 19.33 14.63
CA LYS A 711 18.74 18.87 15.59
C LYS A 711 18.05 20.05 16.25
N THR A 712 16.73 20.09 16.15
CA THR A 712 15.87 21.00 16.91
C THR A 712 15.18 20.21 18.01
N ILE A 713 15.31 20.66 19.26
CA ILE A 713 14.70 20.02 20.43
C ILE A 713 13.68 20.99 21.02
N ILE A 714 12.47 20.49 21.26
CA ILE A 714 11.38 21.23 21.89
C ILE A 714 10.91 20.40 23.08
N GLU A 715 11.01 20.97 24.27
CA GLU A 715 10.56 20.35 25.50
C GLU A 715 9.20 20.92 25.91
N ILE A 716 8.23 20.04 26.05
CA ILE A 716 6.87 20.36 26.48
C ILE A 716 6.63 19.63 27.81
N GLU A 717 6.25 20.37 28.83
CA GLU A 717 5.90 19.81 30.14
C GLU A 717 4.39 19.78 30.31
N GLY A 718 3.89 18.75 30.98
CA GLY A 718 2.47 18.61 31.28
C GLY A 718 2.25 17.52 32.30
N ARG A 719 1.00 17.08 32.42
CA ARG A 719 0.62 15.95 33.27
C ARG A 719 0.32 14.73 32.42
N ALA A 720 0.90 13.59 32.75
CA ALA A 720 0.59 12.34 32.07
C ALA A 720 0.05 11.32 33.06
N ILE A 721 -0.79 10.42 32.56
CA ILE A 721 -1.17 9.19 33.25
C ILE A 721 -0.48 8.04 32.48
N PRO A 722 0.57 7.41 33.04
CA PRO A 722 1.43 6.48 32.30
C PRO A 722 0.70 5.20 31.88
N ALA A 723 -0.35 4.79 32.59
CA ALA A 723 -1.28 3.74 32.20
C ALA A 723 -2.64 3.96 32.87
N SER A 724 -3.76 3.80 32.14
CA SER A 724 -5.11 3.76 32.71
C SER A 724 -5.63 2.33 32.71
N THR A 725 -5.78 1.71 33.88
CA THR A 725 -6.45 0.41 34.03
C THR A 725 -7.81 0.62 34.69
N GLU A 726 -8.87 -0.02 34.18
CA GLU A 726 -10.21 0.07 34.79
C GLU A 726 -10.25 -0.54 36.20
N GLU A 727 -9.29 -1.41 36.54
CA GLU A 727 -9.11 -1.93 37.89
C GLU A 727 -8.10 -1.11 38.70
N LYS A 728 -8.53 -0.65 39.89
CA LYS A 728 -7.62 -0.34 41.00
C LYS A 728 -6.98 -1.65 41.48
N THR A 729 -5.94 -2.10 40.80
CA THR A 729 -5.16 -3.26 41.24
C THR A 729 -4.29 -2.85 42.43
N GLU A 730 -4.54 -3.47 43.59
CA GLU A 730 -3.76 -3.30 44.83
C GLU A 730 -2.35 -3.94 44.79
N ASN A 731 -1.89 -4.42 43.63
CA ASN A 731 -0.55 -4.99 43.48
C ASN A 731 0.36 -4.08 42.64
N PRO A 732 1.51 -3.64 43.19
CA PRO A 732 2.52 -2.97 42.39
C PRO A 732 3.19 -4.03 41.51
N LEU A 733 2.77 -4.14 40.25
CA LEU A 733 3.57 -4.77 39.21
C LEU A 733 4.98 -4.16 39.22
N THR A 734 5.99 -5.00 38.96
CA THR A 734 7.39 -4.56 39.00
C THR A 734 7.69 -3.53 37.92
N LEU A 735 8.63 -2.61 38.19
CA LEU A 735 8.97 -1.48 37.29
C LEU A 735 9.38 -1.92 35.87
N GLU A 736 9.91 -3.13 35.70
CA GLU A 736 10.32 -3.68 34.41
C GLU A 736 9.13 -4.09 33.53
N GLU A 737 8.04 -4.57 34.13
CA GLU A 737 6.83 -5.01 33.40
C GLU A 737 5.94 -3.83 32.99
N ARG A 738 6.08 -2.67 33.64
CA ARG A 738 5.35 -1.43 33.31
C ARG A 738 6.04 -0.57 32.25
N ALA A 739 7.35 -0.72 32.05
CA ALA A 739 8.13 0.06 31.09
C ALA A 739 7.94 -0.37 29.62
N PHE A 740 7.25 -1.49 29.37
CA PHE A 740 7.10 -2.09 28.03
C PHE A 740 5.91 -1.53 27.22
N PHE A 741 5.07 -0.66 27.79
CA PHE A 741 3.92 -0.10 27.07
C PHE A 741 4.34 1.06 26.16
N GLU A 742 4.70 0.73 24.91
CA GLU A 742 4.85 1.70 23.82
C GLU A 742 3.49 2.33 23.50
N LYS A 743 3.31 3.62 23.84
CA LYS A 743 2.17 4.41 23.36
C LYS A 743 2.56 5.04 22.02
N LYS A 744 1.98 4.55 20.91
CA LYS A 744 2.15 5.20 19.59
C LYS A 744 1.48 6.58 19.62
N ILE A 745 2.26 7.64 19.45
CA ILE A 745 1.72 8.99 19.23
C ILE A 745 1.43 9.11 17.74
N LYS A 746 0.16 9.32 17.38
CA LYS A 746 -0.22 9.67 16.01
C LYS A 746 -0.03 11.16 15.85
N ILE A 747 0.84 11.57 14.94
CA ILE A 747 0.97 12.97 14.58
C ILE A 747 0.08 13.20 13.36
N LYS A 748 -1.00 13.96 13.52
CA LYS A 748 -1.81 14.41 12.39
C LYS A 748 -1.33 15.80 11.96
N THR A 749 -0.78 15.87 10.76
CA THR A 749 -0.61 17.14 10.05
C THR A 749 -1.94 17.57 9.43
N VAL A 750 -2.13 18.90 9.32
CA VAL A 750 -3.31 19.50 8.67
C VAL A 750 -3.37 19.06 7.19
N GLU A 751 -4.60 18.95 6.68
CA GLU A 751 -5.02 18.31 5.43
C GLU A 751 -3.99 18.29 4.28
N GLY A 752 -3.61 17.08 3.85
CA GLY A 752 -2.87 16.85 2.60
C GLY A 752 -1.67 15.87 2.67
N ILE A 753 -1.27 15.42 3.86
CA ILE A 753 -0.08 14.56 4.04
C ILE A 753 -0.40 13.37 4.95
N LYS A 754 -0.21 12.13 4.44
CA LYS A 754 -0.24 10.90 5.27
C LYS A 754 1.18 10.64 5.78
N VAL A 755 1.40 10.78 7.09
CA VAL A 755 2.67 10.45 7.77
C VAL A 755 2.60 9.03 8.34
N GLN A 756 3.71 8.27 8.24
CA GLN A 756 3.89 6.96 8.88
C GLN A 756 3.92 7.07 10.42
N GLU A 757 3.49 6.02 11.11
CA GLU A 757 3.49 5.95 12.59
C GLU A 757 4.92 6.04 13.14
N LEU A 758 5.18 7.03 14.00
CA LEU A 758 6.42 7.11 14.77
C LEU A 758 6.31 6.29 16.06
N THR A 759 7.29 5.40 16.28
CA THR A 759 7.41 4.63 17.52
C THR A 759 8.07 5.48 18.60
N VAL A 760 7.34 5.76 19.68
CA VAL A 760 7.86 6.42 20.89
C VAL A 760 8.64 5.41 21.70
N ARG A 761 9.91 5.72 22.03
CA ARG A 761 10.70 4.92 22.97
C ARG A 761 10.65 5.56 24.35
N THR A 762 9.94 4.94 25.28
CA THR A 762 9.98 5.28 26.70
C THR A 762 11.25 4.68 27.31
N LYS A 763 12.17 5.51 27.82
CA LYS A 763 13.39 5.02 28.49
C LYS A 763 13.26 5.23 30.01
N VAL A 764 13.16 4.13 30.74
CA VAL A 764 13.31 4.13 32.21
C VAL A 764 14.80 4.01 32.54
N LEU A 765 15.33 4.93 33.37
CA LEU A 765 16.73 4.92 33.80
C LEU A 765 16.97 3.82 34.87
N PRO A 766 17.97 2.92 34.72
CA PRO A 766 18.21 1.84 35.66
C PRO A 766 19.16 2.21 36.80
N GLY A 767 18.86 1.74 38.01
CA GLY A 767 19.73 1.80 39.19
C GLY A 767 19.81 0.46 39.95
N ALA A 768 20.94 -0.25 39.72
CA ALA A 768 21.58 -1.31 40.54
C ALA A 768 20.83 -2.64 40.78
N GLU A 769 21.40 -3.85 40.73
CA GLU A 769 22.62 -4.45 40.13
C GLU A 769 22.52 -5.97 40.46
N ASN A 770 22.96 -6.83 39.54
CA ASN A 770 23.18 -8.29 39.68
C ASN A 770 21.96 -9.23 39.63
N LEU A 771 21.78 -9.89 38.48
CA LEU A 771 21.94 -11.35 38.36
C LEU A 771 22.17 -11.73 36.88
N LYS A 772 23.00 -12.76 36.70
CA LYS A 772 23.85 -13.04 35.53
C LYS A 772 23.41 -14.37 34.90
N ALA A 773 23.49 -14.46 33.56
CA ALA A 773 23.40 -15.65 32.69
C ALA A 773 21.97 -16.21 32.48
N ILE A 774 21.48 -16.47 31.26
CA ILE A 774 22.12 -17.11 30.10
C ILE A 774 21.67 -16.41 28.79
N ALA A 775 22.67 -16.12 27.95
CA ALA A 775 22.51 -15.70 26.56
C ALA A 775 22.51 -16.92 25.64
N GLU A 776 21.81 -16.83 24.50
CA GLU A 776 22.34 -17.27 23.19
C GLU A 776 21.46 -16.72 22.06
N GLY A 777 22.07 -15.98 21.12
CA GLY A 777 21.42 -15.46 19.92
C GLY A 777 21.90 -14.08 19.46
N SER A 778 23.19 -13.94 19.18
CA SER A 778 23.83 -12.71 18.69
C SER A 778 23.32 -12.28 17.31
N ILE A 779 23.01 -10.99 17.12
CA ILE A 779 23.00 -10.34 15.79
C ILE A 779 24.24 -9.45 15.69
N ILE A 780 25.00 -9.69 14.61
CA ILE A 780 26.19 -8.96 14.17
C ILE A 780 25.74 -7.63 13.55
N ILE A 781 26.36 -6.52 13.98
CA ILE A 781 26.24 -5.20 13.34
C ILE A 781 27.34 -5.09 12.28
N PRO A 782 27.07 -4.69 11.02
CA PRO A 782 28.11 -4.23 10.12
C PRO A 782 28.44 -2.76 10.43
N GLU A 783 29.68 -2.49 10.86
CA GLU A 783 30.25 -1.15 10.91
C GLU A 783 30.37 -0.56 9.49
N MET A 784 29.79 0.63 9.28
CA MET A 784 30.13 1.50 8.17
C MET A 784 31.57 2.03 8.33
N GLN A 785 32.52 1.46 7.58
CA GLN A 785 33.85 2.05 7.47
C GLN A 785 33.86 3.24 6.51
N ARG A 786 34.16 4.40 7.10
CA ARG A 786 34.49 5.66 6.41
C ARG A 786 35.74 5.48 5.53
N PHE A 787 35.61 5.85 4.26
CA PHE A 787 36.76 6.09 3.38
C PHE A 787 37.53 7.33 3.83
N SER A 788 38.78 7.17 4.28
CA SER A 788 39.78 8.24 4.25
C SER A 788 41.04 7.75 3.53
N LYS A 789 41.30 8.34 2.36
CA LYS A 789 42.53 8.18 1.57
C LYS A 789 43.75 8.62 2.38
N PHE A 790 44.78 7.78 2.47
CA PHE A 790 46.17 8.25 2.55
C PHE A 790 47.12 7.33 1.78
N ARG A 791 47.86 7.95 0.85
CA ARG A 791 49.02 7.42 0.11
C ARG A 791 50.18 7.10 1.08
N LYS A 792 50.89 5.98 0.83
CA LYS A 792 52.35 5.88 0.59
C LYS A 792 52.75 4.39 0.53
N GLN A 793 53.15 3.90 -0.65
CA GLN A 793 54.54 3.64 -1.06
C GLN A 793 55.25 2.51 -0.29
N LYS A 794 55.42 1.39 -1.02
CA LYS A 794 56.55 0.44 -1.08
C LYS A 794 57.51 0.42 0.11
N THR A 795 57.65 -0.75 0.73
CA THR A 795 58.95 -1.45 0.72
C THR A 795 58.83 -2.96 0.95
N THR A 796 59.70 -3.65 0.25
CA THR A 796 59.92 -5.09 0.06
C THR A 796 60.56 -5.78 1.27
N LYS A 797 60.45 -7.13 1.28
CA LYS A 797 61.26 -8.18 1.97
C LYS A 797 60.57 -8.84 3.16
N ARG A 798 60.77 -10.12 3.46
CA ARG A 798 61.20 -11.36 2.75
C ARG A 798 60.98 -12.47 3.81
N LEU A 799 60.59 -13.66 3.35
CA LEU A 799 61.00 -14.99 3.85
C LEU A 799 61.23 -15.15 5.37
N CYS A 800 60.34 -15.90 6.04
CA CYS A 800 60.45 -17.36 6.17
C CYS A 800 59.04 -17.96 6.18
#